data_AF-A0A922ASN4-F1
#
_entry.id   AF-A0A922ASN4-F1
#
_cell.length_a   1.000
_cell.length_b   1.000
_cell.length_c   1.000
_cell.angle_alpha   90.00
_cell.angle_beta   90.00
_cell.angle_gamma   90.00
#
_symmetry.space_group_name_H-M   'P 1'
#
loop_
_entity.id
_entity.type
_entity.pdbx_description
1 polymer ?
#
loop_
_entity_poly.entity_id
_entity_poly.type
_entity_poly.pdbx_seq_one_letter_code
_entity_poly.pdbx_strand_id
1 'polypeptide(L)'
;MLVRTIGNALPPRHDPTRAFQNLRFILQHEDLQDDEVGTHWVLNRLADSDVAQQFRDLLTEFGAAFTELPLELDVHAKAPFHVVLEDEGVDRVHHKNRKQDQWTKVQNTNAFYGSKNRYALGINVARNAMLDIARESGAKWLLPWDQACFVTREAWHQIKRDLDAAAPGHKYFVSFMDRLAEENDVIFSPGYKAHPWEEPQIIFRNDAVERFDEQLRYGQRDKAALLVRLQVPGPWDDWGWSTWERRRTYANMSKDVSGENKVPSTGYVLRLYSGLASGIEENTRAASFWREMRRAKGVVAELDKLEERVMVELLNYRPDKLLIYNEALLRQYSDQIHTELVSVLLADADRALHVLKPWTVMINGALDPERDPRIFANFYDHHEGDGILDDGEMFRNMAYNTTTLVLAWRLTNNTQYALQAASFLDTWCANPTSAMRATLQYADMSYQKLLTSKTGVTRGSAMGIRHTAVMPMLLDAIRLLNASWSSDSRAWVLPDELSGKITLWARALFDDLRSEYALDTFRSSSGLFGLLYDVQVAALAAFLDDPKTLRYTLGTMQGRLVTMLTHEEKLLIPTGVATKAYTLLTLAAWGAAVNFAQQFGLAEHLFQFDLTRTHREERLDVNGGLLCRFIGHSEVVKSLLNCPRLVCDAGQHRSVSNFLPSDQVEKSEKSEKSEKMFSTWDIVRPRLWHPMSMLELSMMDTETMPQLSMSMRNVPGVNSDEEFFKDLPTTERQKETKAKEPETGNEQAFSSYSFSSSSVVDEEGRMVMSTRRRYEDSSGRLKAEHERELLGKRMKTVWNRKNTKDEGEHHTICSQGTADDFEKLWSQTAFGKAQQKKSKELKESGDEASKTSSSEKHQAVKQSETAPTSKAA
;
A
#
# COMPACT_ATOMS: atom_id res chain seq x y z
N MET A 1 38.44 -30.65 0.60
CA MET A 1 37.71 -30.45 -0.67
C MET A 1 37.33 -28.99 -0.80
N LEU A 2 37.73 -28.39 -1.91
CA LEU A 2 37.44 -27.01 -2.28
C LEU A 2 36.23 -26.97 -3.20
N VAL A 3 35.14 -26.37 -2.73
CA VAL A 3 33.90 -26.27 -3.50
C VAL A 3 33.64 -24.80 -3.78
N ARG A 4 33.27 -24.46 -5.02
CA ARG A 4 32.94 -23.09 -5.43
C ARG A 4 31.56 -22.99 -6.03
N THR A 5 30.82 -21.93 -5.69
CA THR A 5 29.51 -21.66 -6.31
C THR A 5 29.62 -20.62 -7.41
N ILE A 6 28.94 -20.85 -8.53
CA ILE A 6 28.72 -19.92 -9.63
C ILE A 6 27.27 -19.47 -9.55
N GLY A 7 27.02 -18.17 -9.46
CA GLY A 7 25.67 -17.60 -9.38
C GLY A 7 25.39 -16.58 -10.47
N ASN A 8 24.18 -16.04 -10.48
CA ASN A 8 23.77 -15.00 -11.44
C ASN A 8 24.66 -13.75 -11.36
N ALA A 9 25.13 -13.28 -12.51
CA ALA A 9 25.76 -11.98 -12.62
C ALA A 9 24.69 -10.89 -12.42
N LEU A 10 25.05 -9.80 -11.71
CA LEU A 10 24.13 -8.74 -11.33
C LEU A 10 24.64 -7.38 -11.81
N PRO A 11 24.51 -7.03 -13.10
CA PRO A 11 24.87 -5.70 -13.62
C PRO A 11 24.12 -4.58 -12.87
N PRO A 12 24.73 -3.40 -12.68
CA PRO A 12 26.04 -2.97 -13.15
C PRO A 12 27.19 -3.40 -12.22
N ARG A 13 26.94 -4.28 -11.24
CA ARG A 13 27.97 -4.69 -10.27
C ARG A 13 28.83 -5.85 -10.77
N HIS A 14 28.21 -6.89 -11.33
CA HIS A 14 28.94 -8.02 -11.89
C HIS A 14 28.61 -8.13 -13.37
N ASP A 15 29.66 -8.14 -14.19
CA ASP A 15 29.55 -8.38 -15.63
C ASP A 15 29.60 -9.90 -15.90
N PRO A 16 28.65 -10.45 -16.67
CA PRO A 16 28.62 -11.89 -16.98
C PRO A 16 29.85 -12.35 -17.78
N THR A 17 30.33 -11.53 -18.71
CA THR A 17 31.55 -11.79 -19.49
C THR A 17 32.76 -11.87 -18.57
N ARG A 18 32.87 -10.94 -17.62
CA ARG A 18 33.96 -10.96 -16.64
C ARG A 18 33.88 -12.17 -15.72
N ALA A 19 32.68 -12.58 -15.29
CA ALA A 19 32.49 -13.79 -14.49
C ALA A 19 32.97 -15.05 -15.24
N PHE A 20 32.68 -15.14 -16.54
CA PHE A 20 33.17 -16.21 -17.41
C PHE A 20 34.69 -16.19 -17.57
N GLN A 21 35.29 -15.01 -17.82
CA GLN A 21 36.75 -14.83 -17.92
C GLN A 21 37.46 -15.23 -16.63
N ASN A 22 36.93 -14.84 -15.48
CA ASN A 22 37.50 -15.18 -14.18
C ASN A 22 37.42 -16.69 -13.90
N LEU A 23 36.33 -17.36 -14.27
CA LEU A 23 36.25 -18.82 -14.18
C LEU A 23 37.32 -19.48 -15.05
N ARG A 24 37.45 -19.07 -16.31
CA ARG A 24 38.47 -19.61 -17.22
C ARG A 24 39.87 -19.42 -16.66
N PHE A 25 40.16 -18.25 -16.10
CA PHE A 25 41.44 -17.94 -15.46
C PHE A 25 41.72 -18.89 -14.28
N ILE A 26 40.75 -19.14 -13.40
CA ILE A 26 40.89 -20.11 -12.30
C ILE A 26 41.20 -21.51 -12.86
N LEU A 27 40.42 -21.97 -13.83
CA LEU A 27 40.60 -23.30 -14.44
C LEU A 27 41.95 -23.48 -15.15
N GLN A 28 42.52 -22.40 -15.68
CA GLN A 28 43.82 -22.42 -16.38
C GLN A 28 45.02 -22.31 -15.44
N HIS A 29 44.89 -21.57 -14.33
CA HIS A 29 46.05 -21.11 -13.57
C HIS A 29 46.07 -21.54 -12.10
N GLU A 30 44.96 -22.03 -11.54
CA GLU A 30 44.90 -22.47 -10.15
C GLU A 30 45.40 -23.92 -9.99
N ASP A 31 46.68 -24.15 -10.28
CA ASP A 31 47.36 -25.42 -10.02
C ASP A 31 48.02 -25.41 -8.63
N LEU A 32 47.34 -26.06 -7.67
CA LEU A 32 47.78 -26.18 -6.29
C LEU A 32 48.87 -27.25 -6.07
N GLN A 33 49.12 -28.12 -7.07
CA GLN A 33 50.08 -29.22 -7.00
C GLN A 33 49.91 -30.12 -5.78
N ASP A 34 48.66 -30.47 -5.48
CA ASP A 34 48.29 -31.23 -4.30
C ASP A 34 47.16 -32.22 -4.62
N ASP A 35 47.53 -33.49 -4.75
CA ASP A 35 46.60 -34.58 -5.10
C ASP A 35 45.63 -34.92 -3.95
N GLU A 36 45.84 -34.41 -2.73
CA GLU A 36 44.90 -34.56 -1.61
C GLU A 36 43.71 -33.59 -1.71
N VAL A 37 43.75 -32.64 -2.66
CA VAL A 37 42.72 -31.61 -2.82
C VAL A 37 41.74 -31.98 -3.92
N GLY A 38 40.56 -32.45 -3.51
CA GLY A 38 39.40 -32.48 -4.41
C GLY A 38 38.84 -31.08 -4.66
N THR A 39 38.47 -30.77 -5.91
CA THR A 39 37.76 -29.55 -6.30
C THR A 39 36.38 -29.87 -6.87
N HIS A 40 35.41 -28.97 -6.69
CA HIS A 40 34.05 -29.13 -7.25
C HIS A 40 33.35 -27.79 -7.43
N TRP A 41 32.45 -27.71 -8.40
CA TRP A 41 31.69 -26.50 -8.71
C TRP A 41 30.19 -26.70 -8.47
N VAL A 42 29.50 -25.65 -8.05
CA VAL A 42 28.04 -25.63 -7.88
C VAL A 42 27.45 -24.51 -8.72
N LEU A 43 26.74 -24.86 -9.80
CA LEU A 43 25.96 -23.91 -10.60
C LEU A 43 24.66 -23.60 -9.85
N ASN A 44 24.55 -22.40 -9.29
CA ASN A 44 23.45 -22.02 -8.41
C ASN A 44 22.40 -21.19 -9.16
N ARG A 45 21.30 -21.84 -9.53
CA ARG A 45 20.05 -21.22 -9.99
C ARG A 45 20.26 -20.16 -11.07
N LEU A 46 21.07 -20.49 -12.07
CA LEU A 46 21.36 -19.59 -13.19
C LEU A 46 20.08 -19.32 -13.98
N ALA A 47 19.68 -18.05 -14.03
CA ALA A 47 18.41 -17.62 -14.60
C ALA A 47 18.43 -17.63 -16.13
N ASP A 48 19.55 -17.21 -16.71
CA ASP A 48 19.77 -17.17 -18.16
C ASP A 48 20.29 -18.54 -18.64
N SER A 49 19.52 -19.19 -19.52
CA SER A 49 19.82 -20.53 -20.02
C SER A 49 21.09 -20.57 -20.87
N ASP A 50 21.37 -19.51 -21.63
CA ASP A 50 22.53 -19.43 -22.51
C ASP A 50 23.80 -19.24 -21.67
N VAL A 51 23.73 -18.38 -20.66
CA VAL A 51 24.82 -18.20 -19.68
C VAL A 51 25.05 -19.50 -18.90
N ALA A 52 24.00 -20.20 -18.48
CA ALA A 52 24.12 -21.50 -17.82
C ALA A 52 24.81 -22.54 -18.70
N GLN A 53 24.48 -22.58 -19.99
CA GLN A 53 25.12 -23.48 -20.94
C GLN A 53 26.60 -23.15 -21.14
N GLN A 54 26.95 -21.86 -21.27
CA GLN A 54 28.34 -21.44 -21.39
C GLN A 54 29.19 -21.90 -20.20
N PHE A 55 28.67 -21.76 -18.97
CA PHE A 55 29.37 -22.25 -17.77
C PHE A 55 29.51 -23.78 -17.76
N ARG A 56 28.48 -24.54 -18.15
CA ARG A 56 28.56 -25.99 -18.28
C ARG A 56 29.61 -26.44 -19.29
N ASP A 57 29.63 -25.80 -20.45
CA ASP A 57 30.56 -26.12 -21.53
C ASP A 57 32.01 -25.88 -21.09
N LEU A 58 32.28 -24.73 -20.45
CA LEU A 58 33.62 -24.40 -19.96
C LEU A 58 34.09 -25.34 -18.85
N LEU A 59 33.22 -25.70 -17.90
CA LEU A 59 33.57 -26.67 -16.86
C LEU A 59 33.86 -28.05 -17.46
N THR A 60 33.08 -28.46 -18.47
CA THR A 60 33.26 -29.74 -19.18
C THR A 60 34.55 -29.76 -20.01
N GLU A 61 34.88 -28.66 -20.70
CA GLU A 61 36.13 -28.49 -21.47
C GLU A 61 37.37 -28.77 -20.59
N PHE A 62 37.36 -28.30 -19.35
CA PHE A 62 38.45 -28.47 -18.39
C PHE A 62 38.33 -29.73 -17.53
N GLY A 63 37.30 -30.58 -17.74
CA GLY A 63 37.05 -31.77 -16.94
C GLY A 63 36.74 -31.48 -15.46
N ALA A 64 36.25 -30.28 -15.15
CA ALA A 64 35.94 -29.86 -13.78
C ALA A 64 34.59 -30.44 -13.33
N ALA A 65 34.59 -31.14 -12.19
CA ALA A 65 33.37 -31.71 -11.63
C ALA A 65 32.40 -30.62 -11.15
N PHE A 66 31.11 -30.77 -11.44
CA PHE A 66 30.10 -29.81 -11.01
C PHE A 66 28.74 -30.44 -10.70
N THR A 67 27.96 -29.73 -9.89
CA THR A 67 26.55 -30.02 -9.58
C THR A 67 25.70 -28.78 -9.90
N GLU A 68 24.53 -28.98 -10.49
CA GLU A 68 23.60 -27.89 -10.81
C GLU A 68 22.44 -27.88 -9.81
N LEU A 69 22.17 -26.70 -9.24
CA LEU A 69 20.96 -26.40 -8.49
C LEU A 69 20.03 -25.65 -9.43
N PRO A 70 19.00 -26.30 -10.00
CA PRO A 70 18.17 -25.69 -11.02
C PRO A 70 17.30 -24.55 -10.45
N LEU A 71 17.01 -23.56 -11.29
CA LEU A 71 16.03 -22.52 -11.00
C LEU A 71 14.65 -22.98 -11.49
N GLU A 72 13.84 -23.51 -10.60
CA GLU A 72 12.42 -23.81 -10.89
C GLU A 72 11.60 -22.52 -10.84
N LEU A 73 11.07 -22.09 -12.00
CA LEU A 73 10.37 -20.81 -12.12
C LEU A 73 9.03 -20.81 -11.35
N ASP A 74 8.37 -21.96 -11.19
CA ASP A 74 7.10 -22.06 -10.44
C ASP A 74 7.31 -21.84 -8.94
N VAL A 75 8.42 -22.34 -8.38
CA VAL A 75 8.79 -22.11 -6.98
C VAL A 75 9.13 -20.62 -6.78
N HIS A 76 9.79 -19.98 -7.74
CA HIS A 76 10.02 -18.54 -7.71
C HIS A 76 8.71 -17.74 -7.74
N ALA A 77 7.78 -18.12 -8.62
CA ALA A 77 6.51 -17.44 -8.79
C ALA A 77 5.68 -17.44 -7.50
N LYS A 78 5.68 -18.56 -6.76
CA LYS A 78 4.99 -18.73 -5.47
C LYS A 78 5.62 -17.92 -4.33
N ALA A 79 6.91 -17.58 -4.44
CA ALA A 79 7.57 -16.78 -3.42
C ALA A 79 6.93 -15.37 -3.34
N PRO A 80 6.49 -14.93 -2.15
CA PRO A 80 5.71 -13.71 -2.03
C PRO A 80 6.55 -12.44 -2.08
N PHE A 81 5.91 -11.35 -2.47
CA PHE A 81 6.35 -10.01 -2.07
C PHE A 81 5.97 -9.76 -0.61
N HIS A 82 6.82 -9.02 0.08
CA HIS A 82 6.59 -8.53 1.44
C HIS A 82 6.20 -7.06 1.40
N VAL A 83 5.16 -6.70 2.14
CA VAL A 83 4.68 -5.32 2.27
C VAL A 83 4.99 -4.72 3.64
N VAL A 84 5.19 -5.57 4.66
CA VAL A 84 5.65 -5.17 5.99
C VAL A 84 7.13 -5.53 6.15
N LEU A 85 7.93 -4.56 6.61
CA LEU A 85 9.36 -4.77 6.87
C LEU A 85 9.61 -4.96 8.37
N GLU A 86 10.51 -5.88 8.71
CA GLU A 86 11.07 -6.07 10.07
C GLU A 86 10.06 -5.98 11.23
N ASP A 87 8.85 -6.52 11.04
CA ASP A 87 7.80 -6.61 12.07
C ASP A 87 7.13 -5.27 12.43
N GLU A 88 7.32 -4.21 11.64
CA GLU A 88 6.83 -2.87 11.97
C GLU A 88 5.31 -2.73 11.93
N GLY A 89 4.60 -3.67 11.30
CA GLY A 89 3.14 -3.60 11.16
C GLY A 89 2.64 -2.51 10.22
N VAL A 90 3.52 -1.91 9.43
CA VAL A 90 3.20 -0.82 8.52
C VAL A 90 3.46 -1.27 7.09
N ASP A 91 2.51 -0.97 6.21
CA ASP A 91 2.69 -1.10 4.77
C ASP A 91 3.79 -0.14 4.28
N ARG A 92 4.98 -0.66 4.05
CA ARG A 92 6.12 0.12 3.57
C ARG A 92 6.15 0.28 2.06
N VAL A 93 5.34 -0.48 1.31
CA VAL A 93 5.28 -0.38 -0.14
C VAL A 93 4.54 0.90 -0.54
N HIS A 94 3.40 1.19 0.09
CA HIS A 94 2.57 2.34 -0.25
C HIS A 94 2.73 3.54 0.69
N HIS A 95 3.36 3.37 1.86
CA HIS A 95 3.60 4.46 2.79
C HIS A 95 4.51 5.56 2.21
N LYS A 96 4.14 6.81 2.50
CA LYS A 96 4.89 7.99 2.08
C LYS A 96 6.03 8.30 3.03
N ASN A 97 7.28 8.24 2.56
CA ASN A 97 8.42 8.72 3.33
C ASN A 97 9.21 9.80 2.59
N ARG A 98 8.82 11.07 2.77
CA ARG A 98 9.44 12.23 2.11
C ARG A 98 10.89 12.50 2.52
N LYS A 99 11.35 11.93 3.64
CA LYS A 99 12.72 12.07 4.14
C LYS A 99 13.58 10.84 3.87
N GLN A 100 13.06 9.87 3.11
CA GLN A 100 13.79 8.65 2.84
C GLN A 100 14.91 8.94 1.85
N ASP A 101 16.14 8.74 2.30
CA ASP A 101 17.30 8.81 1.44
C ASP A 101 17.30 7.65 0.42
N GLN A 102 18.08 7.82 -0.65
CA GLN A 102 18.14 6.85 -1.75
C GLN A 102 18.57 5.45 -1.29
N TRP A 103 19.43 5.37 -0.28
CA TRP A 103 19.90 4.11 0.26
C TRP A 103 18.77 3.35 0.93
N THR A 104 18.06 3.99 1.86
CA THR A 104 16.93 3.37 2.54
C THR A 104 15.84 2.95 1.55
N LYS A 105 15.58 3.75 0.50
CA LYS A 105 14.62 3.38 -0.56
C LYS A 105 15.03 2.08 -1.26
N VAL A 106 16.28 1.96 -1.70
CA VAL A 106 16.78 0.78 -2.41
C VAL A 106 16.80 -0.46 -1.51
N GLN A 107 17.14 -0.30 -0.23
CA GLN A 107 17.12 -1.40 0.75
C GLN A 107 15.69 -1.89 1.03
N ASN A 108 14.72 -0.97 1.15
CA ASN A 108 13.31 -1.32 1.31
C ASN A 108 12.78 -2.07 0.09
N THR A 109 13.04 -1.59 -1.13
CA THR A 109 12.66 -2.32 -2.36
C THR A 109 13.23 -3.73 -2.35
N ASN A 110 14.49 -3.87 -1.98
CA ASN A 110 15.14 -5.16 -1.84
C ASN A 110 14.45 -6.08 -0.81
N ALA A 111 14.01 -5.51 0.31
CA ALA A 111 13.31 -6.25 1.36
C ALA A 111 11.90 -6.69 0.93
N PHE A 112 11.20 -5.91 0.08
CA PHE A 112 9.92 -6.34 -0.52
C PHE A 112 10.08 -7.59 -1.38
N TYR A 113 11.22 -7.74 -2.05
CA TYR A 113 11.58 -8.94 -2.81
C TYR A 113 12.25 -10.01 -1.93
N GLY A 114 12.20 -9.91 -0.59
CA GLY A 114 13.00 -10.72 0.33
C GLY A 114 12.91 -12.22 0.06
N SER A 115 11.69 -12.79 0.01
CA SER A 115 11.51 -14.22 -0.29
C SER A 115 11.92 -14.59 -1.71
N LYS A 116 11.65 -13.72 -2.69
CA LYS A 116 12.03 -13.93 -4.09
C LYS A 116 13.55 -13.97 -4.27
N ASN A 117 14.29 -13.08 -3.60
CA ASN A 117 15.75 -13.07 -3.56
C ASN A 117 16.31 -14.36 -2.91
N ARG A 118 15.78 -14.76 -1.75
CA ARG A 118 16.21 -16.00 -1.08
C ARG A 118 16.06 -17.23 -1.95
N TYR A 119 15.03 -17.27 -2.79
CA TYR A 119 14.90 -18.31 -3.78
C TYR A 119 15.85 -18.09 -4.97
N ALA A 120 15.68 -17.04 -5.76
CA ALA A 120 16.39 -16.91 -7.04
C ALA A 120 17.92 -16.85 -6.90
N LEU A 121 18.44 -16.15 -5.88
CA LEU A 121 19.88 -16.01 -5.67
C LEU A 121 20.42 -17.04 -4.68
N GLY A 122 19.66 -17.40 -3.65
CA GLY A 122 19.88 -18.60 -2.84
C GLY A 122 21.30 -18.83 -2.29
N ILE A 123 22.10 -17.78 -2.06
CA ILE A 123 23.55 -17.95 -1.83
C ILE A 123 23.88 -18.87 -0.64
N ASN A 124 23.13 -18.75 0.45
CA ASN A 124 23.36 -19.55 1.65
C ASN A 124 22.85 -20.99 1.48
N VAL A 125 21.81 -21.21 0.66
CA VAL A 125 21.38 -22.55 0.23
C VAL A 125 22.50 -23.21 -0.57
N ALA A 126 23.09 -22.48 -1.52
CA ALA A 126 24.21 -22.98 -2.32
C ALA A 126 25.43 -23.30 -1.44
N ARG A 127 25.81 -22.41 -0.52
CA ARG A 127 26.92 -22.66 0.44
C ARG A 127 26.67 -23.88 1.32
N ASN A 128 25.44 -24.10 1.77
CA ASN A 128 25.10 -25.29 2.54
C ASN A 128 25.15 -26.56 1.68
N ALA A 129 24.69 -26.51 0.42
CA ALA A 129 24.85 -27.62 -0.53
C ALA A 129 26.34 -27.93 -0.80
N MET A 130 27.19 -26.91 -0.88
CA MET A 130 28.65 -27.08 -1.01
C MET A 130 29.26 -27.78 0.21
N LEU A 131 28.80 -27.46 1.42
CA LEU A 131 29.21 -28.15 2.64
C LEU A 131 28.79 -29.63 2.61
N ASP A 132 27.60 -29.93 2.10
CA ASP A 132 27.09 -31.30 2.00
C ASP A 132 27.87 -32.13 0.98
N ILE A 133 28.08 -31.60 -0.23
CA ILE A 133 28.93 -32.22 -1.26
C ILE A 133 30.34 -32.53 -0.69
N ALA A 134 30.95 -31.54 -0.03
CA ALA A 134 32.27 -31.71 0.54
C ALA A 134 32.29 -32.78 1.65
N ARG A 135 31.25 -32.83 2.48
CA ARG A 135 31.12 -33.81 3.57
C ARG A 135 30.91 -35.22 3.04
N GLU A 136 30.07 -35.39 2.03
CA GLU A 136 29.76 -36.68 1.40
C GLU A 136 30.97 -37.26 0.65
N SER A 137 31.90 -36.42 0.17
CA SER A 137 33.17 -36.88 -0.41
C SER A 137 34.11 -37.57 0.60
N GLY A 138 33.83 -37.45 1.91
CA GLY A 138 34.71 -37.93 2.98
C GLY A 138 35.87 -36.97 3.32
N ALA A 139 35.91 -35.77 2.75
CA ALA A 139 36.95 -34.79 3.02
C ALA A 139 36.96 -34.36 4.50
N LYS A 140 38.17 -34.30 5.10
CA LYS A 140 38.36 -33.81 6.48
C LYS A 140 38.04 -32.32 6.61
N TRP A 141 38.42 -31.53 5.59
CA TRP A 141 38.24 -30.09 5.53
C TRP A 141 37.36 -29.70 4.34
N LEU A 142 36.37 -28.86 4.59
CA LEU A 142 35.35 -28.37 3.65
C LEU A 142 35.59 -26.87 3.42
N LEU A 143 35.82 -26.47 2.17
CA LEU A 143 36.18 -25.10 1.82
C LEU A 143 35.12 -24.53 0.86
N PRO A 144 33.97 -24.05 1.36
CA PRO A 144 32.88 -23.53 0.51
C PRO A 144 33.14 -22.07 0.12
N TRP A 145 33.91 -21.84 -0.94
CA TRP A 145 34.39 -20.50 -1.30
C TRP A 145 33.59 -19.83 -2.42
N ASP A 146 33.65 -18.50 -2.46
CA ASP A 146 32.97 -17.72 -3.50
C ASP A 146 33.60 -17.93 -4.90
N GLN A 147 32.82 -17.71 -5.97
CA GLN A 147 33.23 -17.95 -7.37
C GLN A 147 34.58 -17.35 -7.75
N ALA A 148 34.82 -16.09 -7.40
CA ALA A 148 35.96 -15.29 -7.87
C ALA A 148 37.20 -15.43 -6.98
N CYS A 149 37.18 -16.38 -6.06
CA CYS A 149 38.29 -16.67 -5.16
C CYS A 149 39.33 -17.55 -5.86
N PHE A 150 40.52 -16.98 -6.05
CA PHE A 150 41.72 -17.63 -6.58
C PHE A 150 42.75 -17.84 -5.46
N VAL A 151 43.38 -19.00 -5.44
CA VAL A 151 44.40 -19.36 -4.45
C VAL A 151 45.72 -19.63 -5.12
N THR A 152 46.74 -18.88 -4.70
CA THR A 152 48.11 -19.11 -5.13
C THR A 152 48.67 -20.36 -4.46
N ARG A 153 49.68 -20.98 -5.09
CA ARG A 153 50.37 -22.14 -4.53
C ARG A 153 51.01 -21.84 -3.16
N GLU A 154 51.54 -20.63 -3.00
CA GLU A 154 52.06 -20.13 -1.71
C GLU A 154 50.98 -20.10 -0.63
N ALA A 155 49.83 -19.47 -0.92
CA ALA A 155 48.71 -19.41 0.01
C ALA A 155 48.21 -20.80 0.37
N TRP A 156 48.09 -21.70 -0.61
CA TRP A 156 47.66 -23.07 -0.38
C TRP A 156 48.62 -23.85 0.53
N HIS A 157 49.94 -23.74 0.32
CA HIS A 157 50.91 -24.39 1.20
C HIS A 157 50.78 -23.93 2.65
N GLN A 158 50.51 -22.64 2.88
CA GLN A 158 50.23 -22.16 4.25
C GLN A 158 48.94 -22.75 4.81
N ILE A 159 47.85 -22.74 4.02
CA ILE A 159 46.56 -23.32 4.40
C ILE A 159 46.72 -24.79 4.77
N LYS A 160 47.33 -25.60 3.90
CA LYS A 160 47.54 -27.02 4.16
C LYS A 160 48.33 -27.28 5.43
N ARG A 161 49.46 -26.60 5.62
CA ARG A 161 50.28 -26.75 6.84
C ARG A 161 49.47 -26.51 8.12
N ASP A 162 48.67 -25.45 8.14
CA ASP A 162 47.89 -25.09 9.32
C ASP A 162 46.72 -26.06 9.56
N LEU A 163 46.07 -26.53 8.48
CA LEU A 163 44.99 -27.51 8.53
C LEU A 163 45.48 -28.90 8.98
N ASP A 164 46.70 -29.29 8.58
CA ASP A 164 47.34 -30.54 9.00
C ASP A 164 47.81 -30.47 10.46
N ALA A 165 48.26 -29.30 10.91
CA ALA A 165 48.66 -29.03 12.30
C ALA A 165 47.49 -28.67 13.24
N ALA A 166 46.26 -28.65 12.75
CA ALA A 166 45.10 -28.18 13.52
C ALA A 166 44.83 -29.06 14.76
N ALA A 167 44.73 -28.40 15.92
CA ALA A 167 44.35 -29.06 17.16
C ALA A 167 42.94 -29.70 17.08
N PRO A 168 42.66 -30.79 17.83
CA PRO A 168 41.36 -31.47 17.80
C PRO A 168 40.15 -30.59 18.15
N GLY A 169 40.35 -29.47 18.84
CA GLY A 169 39.30 -28.49 19.13
C GLY A 169 39.02 -27.48 18.01
N HIS A 170 39.93 -27.30 17.05
CA HIS A 170 39.74 -26.36 15.96
C HIS A 170 38.92 -26.99 14.84
N LYS A 171 37.69 -26.49 14.71
CA LYS A 171 36.74 -26.90 13.67
C LYS A 171 36.61 -25.88 12.53
N TYR A 172 37.17 -24.69 12.69
CA TYR A 172 37.08 -23.62 11.71
C TYR A 172 38.43 -22.94 11.51
N PHE A 173 38.64 -22.47 10.29
CA PHE A 173 39.70 -21.52 9.94
C PHE A 173 39.11 -20.44 9.04
N VAL A 174 39.76 -19.28 8.98
CA VAL A 174 39.42 -18.22 8.03
C VAL A 174 40.61 -17.83 7.17
N SER A 175 40.36 -17.58 5.88
CA SER A 175 41.38 -17.09 4.94
C SER A 175 40.94 -15.72 4.43
N PHE A 176 41.67 -14.68 4.84
CA PHE A 176 41.34 -13.30 4.48
C PHE A 176 41.55 -13.05 2.99
N MET A 177 40.71 -12.17 2.45
CA MET A 177 40.66 -11.91 1.02
C MET A 177 41.46 -10.66 0.68
N ASP A 178 42.25 -10.73 -0.39
CA ASP A 178 42.86 -9.56 -1.05
C ASP A 178 42.22 -9.34 -2.41
N ARG A 179 41.82 -8.11 -2.72
CA ARG A 179 41.08 -7.78 -3.94
C ARG A 179 42.02 -7.19 -4.98
N LEU A 180 42.06 -7.80 -6.17
CA LEU A 180 42.82 -7.26 -7.29
C LEU A 180 42.17 -5.98 -7.82
N ALA A 181 42.97 -4.92 -7.94
CA ALA A 181 42.56 -3.62 -8.50
C ALA A 181 42.87 -3.49 -10.00
N GLU A 182 43.57 -4.46 -10.57
CA GLU A 182 44.08 -4.50 -11.94
C GLU A 182 43.80 -5.87 -12.55
N GLU A 183 44.07 -6.06 -13.84
CA GLU A 183 43.87 -7.33 -14.53
C GLU A 183 44.60 -8.51 -13.85
N ASN A 184 43.99 -9.70 -13.94
CA ASN A 184 44.36 -10.87 -13.14
C ASN A 184 45.83 -11.29 -13.30
N ASP A 185 46.45 -11.01 -14.45
CA ASP A 185 47.86 -11.35 -14.74
C ASP A 185 48.87 -10.67 -13.80
N VAL A 186 48.44 -9.62 -13.07
CA VAL A 186 49.28 -8.95 -12.06
C VAL A 186 49.86 -9.94 -11.04
N ILE A 187 49.15 -11.03 -10.74
CA ILE A 187 49.59 -12.05 -9.77
C ILE A 187 50.87 -12.78 -10.20
N PHE A 188 51.18 -12.79 -11.51
CA PHE A 188 52.40 -13.40 -12.05
C PHE A 188 53.59 -12.44 -12.04
N SER A 189 53.38 -11.19 -11.65
CA SER A 189 54.45 -10.20 -11.58
C SER A 189 55.42 -10.52 -10.43
N PRO A 190 56.74 -10.48 -10.64
CA PRO A 190 57.73 -10.82 -9.61
C PRO A 190 57.64 -10.00 -8.31
N GLY A 191 57.03 -8.82 -8.36
CA GLY A 191 56.84 -7.93 -7.22
C GLY A 191 55.47 -8.00 -6.55
N TYR A 192 54.56 -8.87 -7.02
CA TYR A 192 53.22 -8.97 -6.45
C TYR A 192 53.28 -9.46 -5.00
N LYS A 193 52.58 -8.76 -4.10
CA LYS A 193 52.39 -9.16 -2.70
C LYS A 193 50.94 -8.95 -2.31
N ALA A 194 50.34 -9.99 -1.75
CA ALA A 194 48.98 -9.92 -1.27
C ALA A 194 48.88 -9.11 0.03
N HIS A 195 47.82 -8.32 0.15
CA HIS A 195 47.47 -7.57 1.36
C HIS A 195 46.06 -7.94 1.84
N PRO A 196 45.85 -9.18 2.33
CA PRO A 196 44.54 -9.69 2.65
C PRO A 196 43.95 -9.02 3.91
N TRP A 197 42.80 -8.37 3.76
CA TRP A 197 42.10 -7.71 4.88
C TRP A 197 40.56 -7.70 4.71
N GLU A 198 40.03 -7.99 3.52
CA GLU A 198 38.58 -8.02 3.24
C GLU A 198 37.89 -9.24 3.87
N GLU A 199 36.56 -9.28 3.77
CA GLU A 199 35.70 -10.39 4.27
C GLU A 199 36.30 -11.77 3.92
N PRO A 200 36.65 -12.59 4.93
CA PRO A 200 37.36 -13.85 4.70
C PRO A 200 36.46 -14.93 4.12
N GLN A 201 37.09 -15.93 3.51
CA GLN A 201 36.48 -17.23 3.26
C GLN A 201 36.60 -18.13 4.49
N ILE A 202 35.62 -19.00 4.71
CA ILE A 202 35.54 -19.87 5.90
C ILE A 202 35.90 -21.29 5.49
N ILE A 203 36.68 -21.98 6.31
CA ILE A 203 37.03 -23.39 6.18
C ILE A 203 36.40 -24.13 7.37
N PHE A 204 35.77 -25.26 7.10
CA PHE A 204 35.06 -26.08 8.07
C PHE A 204 35.75 -27.43 8.19
N ARG A 205 35.83 -27.98 9.40
CA ARG A 205 36.10 -29.41 9.58
C ARG A 205 34.82 -30.20 9.30
N ASN A 206 34.95 -31.44 8.88
CA ASN A 206 33.82 -32.28 8.50
C ASN A 206 32.72 -32.38 9.61
N ASP A 207 33.13 -32.44 10.87
CA ASP A 207 32.28 -32.53 12.06
C ASP A 207 31.85 -31.16 12.66
N ALA A 208 32.02 -30.08 11.90
CA ALA A 208 31.49 -28.76 12.23
C ALA A 208 29.95 -28.76 12.11
N VAL A 209 29.26 -28.21 13.12
CA VAL A 209 27.79 -28.18 13.18
C VAL A 209 27.20 -26.93 12.54
N GLU A 210 27.99 -25.86 12.43
CA GLU A 210 27.52 -24.60 11.86
C GLU A 210 27.21 -24.67 10.37
N ARG A 211 26.17 -23.92 9.99
CA ARG A 211 25.72 -23.72 8.62
C ARG A 211 25.43 -22.24 8.38
N PHE A 212 25.38 -21.87 7.10
CA PHE A 212 24.92 -20.55 6.70
C PHE A 212 23.40 -20.45 6.90
N ASP A 213 22.93 -19.28 7.37
CA ASP A 213 21.51 -19.07 7.62
C ASP A 213 20.77 -18.76 6.32
N GLU A 214 20.00 -19.73 5.82
CA GLU A 214 19.25 -19.62 4.56
C GLU A 214 18.10 -18.60 4.61
N GLN A 215 17.76 -18.11 5.80
CA GLN A 215 16.76 -17.07 5.95
C GLN A 215 17.32 -15.67 5.65
N LEU A 216 18.66 -15.51 5.59
CA LEU A 216 19.31 -14.29 5.12
C LEU A 216 19.43 -14.33 3.60
N ARG A 217 18.92 -13.28 2.96
CA ARG A 217 18.98 -13.14 1.50
C ARG A 217 20.33 -12.59 1.03
N TYR A 218 20.64 -12.82 -0.25
CA TYR A 218 21.87 -12.28 -0.83
C TYR A 218 21.91 -10.76 -0.73
N GLY A 219 22.99 -10.23 -0.16
CA GLY A 219 23.16 -8.80 0.08
C GLY A 219 22.64 -8.32 1.44
N GLN A 220 22.16 -9.22 2.30
CA GLN A 220 21.78 -8.93 3.68
C GLN A 220 22.78 -9.55 4.67
N ARG A 221 24.05 -9.21 4.52
CA ARG A 221 25.14 -9.64 5.44
C ARG A 221 25.17 -11.17 5.63
N ASP A 222 24.83 -11.90 4.58
CA ASP A 222 24.52 -13.32 4.58
C ASP A 222 25.70 -14.21 5.01
N LYS A 223 26.94 -13.77 4.77
CA LYS A 223 28.17 -14.41 5.26
C LYS A 223 28.61 -13.86 6.62
N ALA A 224 28.61 -12.54 6.78
CA ALA A 224 29.01 -11.86 8.02
C ALA A 224 28.21 -12.33 9.24
N ALA A 225 26.94 -12.70 9.06
CA ALA A 225 26.14 -13.29 10.13
C ALA A 225 26.76 -14.56 10.73
N LEU A 226 27.37 -15.43 9.91
CA LEU A 226 28.07 -16.61 10.40
C LEU A 226 29.43 -16.24 11.04
N LEU A 227 30.15 -15.27 10.48
CA LEU A 227 31.41 -14.78 11.07
C LEU A 227 31.20 -14.26 12.50
N VAL A 228 30.11 -13.51 12.74
CA VAL A 228 29.72 -13.06 14.07
C VAL A 228 29.47 -14.24 15.01
N ARG A 229 28.69 -15.25 14.57
CA ARG A 229 28.38 -16.43 15.39
C ARG A 229 29.64 -17.25 15.73
N LEU A 230 30.62 -17.26 14.84
CA LEU A 230 31.93 -17.88 15.01
C LEU A 230 32.94 -17.01 15.78
N GLN A 231 32.54 -15.82 16.25
CA GLN A 231 33.41 -14.89 16.98
C GLN A 231 34.65 -14.46 16.17
N VAL A 232 34.55 -14.40 14.84
CA VAL A 232 35.61 -13.88 13.98
C VAL A 232 35.59 -12.36 14.06
N PRO A 233 36.65 -11.69 14.54
CA PRO A 233 36.68 -10.23 14.62
C PRO A 233 36.74 -9.61 13.23
N GLY A 234 36.06 -8.49 13.04
CA GLY A 234 36.14 -7.75 11.78
C GLY A 234 35.26 -6.51 11.73
N PRO A 235 35.20 -5.83 10.57
CA PRO A 235 34.42 -4.60 10.43
C PRO A 235 32.93 -4.75 10.76
N TRP A 236 32.40 -5.97 10.72
CA TRP A 236 31.00 -6.29 11.02
C TRP A 236 30.62 -6.17 12.49
N ASP A 237 31.59 -6.09 13.39
CA ASP A 237 31.34 -5.87 14.81
C ASP A 237 30.77 -4.47 15.09
N ASP A 238 31.13 -3.49 14.26
CA ASP A 238 30.68 -2.10 14.36
C ASP A 238 29.43 -1.81 13.50
N TRP A 239 28.86 -2.81 12.82
CA TRP A 239 27.70 -2.61 11.96
C TRP A 239 26.42 -2.43 12.78
N GLY A 240 25.50 -1.59 12.28
CA GLY A 240 24.16 -1.47 12.84
C GLY A 240 23.31 -2.68 12.49
N TRP A 241 23.17 -3.64 13.42
CA TRP A 241 22.35 -4.84 13.29
C TRP A 241 20.93 -4.64 13.84
N SER A 242 19.90 -4.97 13.05
CA SER A 242 18.50 -4.88 13.50
C SER A 242 18.19 -5.93 14.57
N THR A 243 17.07 -5.76 15.30
CA THR A 243 16.67 -6.70 16.36
C THR A 243 16.45 -8.13 15.82
N TRP A 244 15.96 -8.24 14.58
CA TRP A 244 15.81 -9.52 13.90
C TRP A 244 17.18 -10.15 13.56
N GLU A 245 18.11 -9.36 13.02
CA GLU A 245 19.44 -9.87 12.69
C GLU A 245 20.21 -10.28 13.95
N ARG A 246 20.14 -9.49 15.03
CA ARG A 246 20.81 -9.79 16.32
C ARG A 246 20.37 -11.13 16.92
N ARG A 247 19.09 -11.50 16.76
CA ARG A 247 18.58 -12.81 17.20
C ARG A 247 19.22 -13.97 16.45
N ARG A 248 19.62 -13.75 15.19
CA ARG A 248 20.26 -14.75 14.33
C ARG A 248 21.79 -14.74 14.45
N THR A 249 22.37 -13.67 15.00
CA THR A 249 23.82 -13.52 15.18
C THR A 249 24.24 -13.60 16.65
N TYR A 250 24.35 -12.46 17.34
CA TYR A 250 24.90 -12.36 18.71
C TYR A 250 24.10 -13.15 19.76
N ALA A 251 22.80 -13.33 19.57
CA ALA A 251 21.97 -14.15 20.47
C ALA A 251 22.03 -15.65 20.14
N ASN A 252 22.69 -16.04 19.04
CA ASN A 252 22.76 -17.40 18.53
C ASN A 252 24.22 -17.78 18.17
N MET A 253 25.12 -17.55 19.12
CA MET A 253 26.54 -17.87 19.00
C MET A 253 26.78 -19.36 18.75
N SER A 254 27.86 -19.68 18.04
CA SER A 254 28.17 -21.06 17.69
C SER A 254 28.45 -21.93 18.91
N LYS A 255 27.95 -23.16 18.89
CA LYS A 255 28.24 -24.15 19.93
C LYS A 255 29.62 -24.79 19.79
N ASP A 256 30.19 -24.76 18.59
CA ASP A 256 31.52 -25.31 18.31
C ASP A 256 32.64 -24.35 18.75
N VAL A 257 32.32 -23.09 19.03
CA VAL A 257 33.26 -22.05 19.46
C VAL A 257 32.91 -21.60 20.88
N SER A 258 33.57 -22.17 21.89
CA SER A 258 33.39 -21.81 23.30
C SER A 258 34.65 -21.18 23.91
N GLY A 259 34.49 -20.03 24.59
CA GLY A 259 35.56 -19.42 25.40
C GLY A 259 36.67 -18.75 24.59
N GLU A 260 37.93 -18.98 24.98
CA GLU A 260 39.13 -18.34 24.42
C GLU A 260 39.60 -18.89 23.05
N ASN A 261 38.95 -19.94 22.54
CA ASN A 261 39.29 -20.57 21.26
C ASN A 261 38.77 -19.74 20.07
N LYS A 262 39.51 -18.67 19.75
CA LYS A 262 39.25 -17.86 18.54
C LYS A 262 39.48 -18.71 17.29
N VAL A 263 38.65 -18.48 16.26
CA VAL A 263 38.85 -19.09 14.95
C VAL A 263 40.16 -18.57 14.36
N PRO A 264 41.17 -19.43 14.12
CA PRO A 264 42.46 -19.02 13.58
C PRO A 264 42.35 -18.58 12.11
N SER A 265 43.18 -17.60 11.74
CA SER A 265 43.40 -17.23 10.34
C SER A 265 44.51 -18.07 9.71
N THR A 266 44.37 -18.43 8.44
CA THR A 266 45.39 -19.15 7.67
C THR A 266 45.42 -18.69 6.21
N GLY A 267 46.63 -18.65 5.65
CA GLY A 267 46.88 -18.24 4.26
C GLY A 267 46.14 -16.97 3.83
N TYR A 268 45.78 -16.92 2.56
CA TYR A 268 44.98 -15.84 1.96
C TYR A 268 44.26 -16.34 0.72
N VAL A 269 43.29 -15.56 0.24
CA VAL A 269 42.59 -15.81 -1.02
C VAL A 269 42.56 -14.52 -1.83
N LEU A 270 42.81 -14.61 -3.12
CA LEU A 270 42.70 -13.47 -4.03
C LEU A 270 41.29 -13.40 -4.59
N ARG A 271 40.70 -12.20 -4.61
CA ARG A 271 39.50 -11.93 -5.38
C ARG A 271 39.90 -11.35 -6.72
N LEU A 272 39.62 -12.11 -7.77
CA LEU A 272 39.93 -11.71 -9.14
C LEU A 272 39.23 -10.40 -9.52
N TYR A 273 39.83 -9.71 -10.49
CA TYR A 273 39.40 -8.38 -10.92
C TYR A 273 37.95 -8.39 -11.39
N SER A 274 37.17 -7.41 -10.93
CA SER A 274 35.75 -7.29 -11.26
C SER A 274 35.47 -6.61 -12.60
N GLY A 275 36.50 -6.06 -13.26
CA GLY A 275 36.36 -5.29 -14.50
C GLY A 275 35.96 -3.82 -14.29
N LEU A 276 35.76 -3.38 -13.05
CA LEU A 276 35.43 -1.99 -12.72
C LEU A 276 36.70 -1.21 -12.35
N ALA A 277 36.78 0.06 -12.79
CA ALA A 277 37.93 0.92 -12.54
C ALA A 277 38.30 1.00 -11.04
N SER A 278 39.60 1.03 -10.74
CA SER A 278 40.19 0.97 -9.39
C SER A 278 39.53 1.93 -8.39
N GLY A 279 39.27 3.19 -8.75
CA GLY A 279 38.61 4.18 -7.87
C GLY A 279 37.16 3.84 -7.45
N ILE A 280 36.51 2.87 -8.10
CA ILE A 280 35.17 2.39 -7.76
C ILE A 280 35.21 1.16 -6.83
N GLU A 281 36.30 0.40 -6.88
CA GLU A 281 36.57 -0.80 -6.08
C GLU A 281 37.51 -0.55 -4.89
N GLU A 282 38.07 0.67 -4.78
CA GLU A 282 38.90 1.11 -3.67
C GLU A 282 38.25 0.88 -2.30
N ASN A 283 39.08 0.66 -1.28
CA ASN A 283 38.61 0.50 0.09
C ASN A 283 38.29 1.84 0.79
N THR A 284 37.36 2.60 0.22
CA THR A 284 36.84 3.82 0.85
C THR A 284 35.40 3.61 1.31
N ARG A 285 34.97 4.35 2.33
CA ARG A 285 33.56 4.35 2.78
C ARG A 285 32.60 4.66 1.62
N ALA A 286 32.98 5.57 0.74
CA ALA A 286 32.19 5.95 -0.43
C ALA A 286 32.10 4.80 -1.46
N ALA A 287 33.20 4.14 -1.78
CA ALA A 287 33.21 3.00 -2.68
C ALA A 287 32.41 1.81 -2.11
N SER A 288 32.54 1.53 -0.81
CA SER A 288 31.71 0.53 -0.11
C SER A 288 30.21 0.82 -0.25
N PHE A 289 29.80 2.05 0.03
CA PHE A 289 28.41 2.50 -0.15
C PHE A 289 27.91 2.27 -1.58
N TRP A 290 28.68 2.68 -2.60
CA TRP A 290 28.26 2.51 -3.99
C TRP A 290 28.26 1.05 -4.45
N ARG A 291 29.17 0.20 -3.94
CA ARG A 291 29.18 -1.25 -4.22
C ARG A 291 27.90 -1.92 -3.71
N GLU A 292 27.48 -1.57 -2.51
CA GLU A 292 26.25 -2.05 -1.92
C GLU A 292 25.01 -1.56 -2.70
N MET A 293 24.97 -0.28 -3.07
CA MET A 293 23.90 0.28 -3.91
C MET A 293 23.79 -0.39 -5.28
N ARG A 294 24.92 -0.63 -5.96
CA ARG A 294 24.93 -1.33 -7.26
C ARG A 294 24.47 -2.78 -7.11
N ARG A 295 24.86 -3.48 -6.03
CA ARG A 295 24.36 -4.84 -5.75
C ARG A 295 22.84 -4.81 -5.60
N ALA A 296 22.35 -3.95 -4.73
CA ALA A 296 20.93 -3.88 -4.42
C ALA A 296 20.09 -3.54 -5.66
N LYS A 297 20.59 -2.65 -6.54
CA LYS A 297 19.96 -2.39 -7.85
C LYS A 297 20.02 -3.60 -8.79
N GLY A 298 21.17 -4.26 -8.90
CA GLY A 298 21.32 -5.44 -9.75
C GLY A 298 20.45 -6.62 -9.32
N VAL A 299 20.30 -6.83 -8.00
CA VAL A 299 19.35 -7.81 -7.43
C VAL A 299 17.93 -7.52 -7.88
N VAL A 300 17.45 -6.28 -7.72
CA VAL A 300 16.07 -5.92 -8.10
C VAL A 300 15.88 -6.10 -9.60
N ALA A 301 16.83 -5.65 -10.43
CA ALA A 301 16.76 -5.80 -11.87
C ALA A 301 16.70 -7.27 -12.32
N GLU A 302 17.45 -8.15 -11.67
CA GLU A 302 17.43 -9.59 -11.97
C GLU A 302 16.10 -10.24 -11.57
N LEU A 303 15.59 -9.90 -10.38
CA LEU A 303 14.29 -10.42 -9.93
C LEU A 303 13.15 -9.88 -10.78
N ASP A 304 13.23 -8.63 -11.22
CA ASP A 304 12.29 -8.02 -12.15
C ASP A 304 12.21 -8.78 -13.48
N LYS A 305 13.35 -9.16 -14.07
CA LYS A 305 13.37 -10.02 -15.27
C LYS A 305 12.73 -11.38 -15.01
N LEU A 306 12.97 -11.97 -13.85
CA LEU A 306 12.33 -13.23 -13.47
C LEU A 306 10.82 -13.07 -13.30
N GLU A 307 10.33 -11.96 -12.75
CA GLU A 307 8.90 -11.68 -12.67
C GLU A 307 8.26 -11.48 -14.05
N GLU A 308 8.96 -10.84 -14.99
CA GLU A 308 8.53 -10.74 -16.39
C GLU A 308 8.39 -12.13 -17.02
N ARG A 309 9.40 -12.99 -16.83
CA ARG A 309 9.36 -14.40 -17.26
C ARG A 309 8.23 -15.18 -16.60
N VAL A 310 7.99 -15.02 -15.31
CA VAL A 310 6.86 -15.67 -14.60
C VAL A 310 5.54 -15.29 -15.27
N MET A 311 5.33 -14.00 -15.57
CA MET A 311 4.10 -13.54 -16.19
C MET A 311 3.89 -14.17 -17.57
N VAL A 312 4.93 -14.21 -18.40
CA VAL A 312 4.85 -14.71 -19.78
C VAL A 312 4.83 -16.24 -19.84
N GLU A 313 5.80 -16.91 -19.20
CA GLU A 313 6.03 -18.35 -19.32
C GLU A 313 5.06 -19.19 -18.47
N LEU A 314 4.65 -18.70 -17.28
CA LEU A 314 3.81 -19.48 -16.35
C LEU A 314 2.38 -18.98 -16.27
N LEU A 315 2.18 -17.66 -16.23
CA LEU A 315 0.86 -17.05 -16.01
C LEU A 315 0.14 -16.70 -17.32
N ASN A 316 0.74 -17.07 -18.47
CA ASN A 316 0.21 -16.89 -19.82
C ASN A 316 -0.33 -15.46 -20.03
N TYR A 317 0.42 -14.48 -19.56
CA TYR A 317 0.12 -13.08 -19.79
C TYR A 317 0.31 -12.74 -21.26
N ARG A 318 -0.65 -12.00 -21.81
CA ARG A 318 -0.61 -11.45 -23.16
C ARG A 318 -1.23 -10.05 -23.16
N PRO A 319 -0.71 -9.08 -23.93
CA PRO A 319 -1.25 -7.71 -23.97
C PRO A 319 -2.71 -7.63 -24.44
N ASP A 320 -3.16 -8.59 -25.25
CA ASP A 320 -4.51 -8.69 -25.79
C ASP A 320 -5.52 -9.30 -24.80
N LYS A 321 -5.07 -9.83 -23.66
CA LYS A 321 -5.94 -10.45 -22.65
C LYS A 321 -6.82 -9.38 -21.99
N LEU A 322 -8.14 -9.61 -22.02
CA LEU A 322 -9.13 -8.74 -21.38
C LEU A 322 -9.11 -8.93 -19.85
N LEU A 323 -9.08 -7.83 -19.10
CA LEU A 323 -8.99 -7.84 -17.63
C LEU A 323 -10.35 -7.82 -16.92
N ILE A 324 -11.33 -7.16 -17.52
CA ILE A 324 -12.69 -6.97 -17.02
C ILE A 324 -13.63 -7.97 -17.69
N TYR A 325 -13.58 -8.05 -19.02
CA TYR A 325 -14.52 -8.86 -19.79
C TYR A 325 -13.99 -10.27 -20.05
N ASN A 326 -14.91 -11.23 -20.15
CA ASN A 326 -14.59 -12.59 -20.54
C ASN A 326 -14.97 -12.80 -22.01
N GLU A 327 -13.95 -12.97 -22.86
CA GLU A 327 -14.14 -13.13 -24.30
C GLU A 327 -15.02 -14.34 -24.65
N ALA A 328 -14.88 -15.46 -23.96
CA ALA A 328 -15.69 -16.65 -24.23
C ALA A 328 -17.16 -16.43 -23.91
N LEU A 329 -17.45 -15.73 -22.80
CA LEU A 329 -18.83 -15.34 -22.46
C LEU A 329 -19.41 -14.35 -23.46
N LEU A 330 -18.63 -13.35 -23.90
CA LEU A 330 -19.07 -12.40 -24.93
C LEU A 330 -19.48 -13.10 -26.23
N ARG A 331 -18.72 -14.12 -26.65
CA ARG A 331 -19.06 -14.95 -27.84
C ARG A 331 -20.32 -15.79 -27.63
N GLN A 332 -20.61 -16.27 -26.42
CA GLN A 332 -21.87 -16.98 -26.18
C GLN A 332 -23.09 -16.07 -26.35
N TYR A 333 -22.96 -14.79 -26.00
CA TYR A 333 -24.05 -13.82 -26.19
C TYR A 333 -24.26 -13.43 -27.66
N SER A 334 -23.30 -13.63 -28.56
CA SER A 334 -23.54 -13.38 -30.00
C SER A 334 -24.52 -14.38 -30.62
N ASP A 335 -24.67 -15.56 -30.03
CA ASP A 335 -25.68 -16.54 -30.46
C ASP A 335 -27.06 -16.29 -29.82
N GLN A 336 -27.13 -15.37 -28.83
CA GLN A 336 -28.32 -15.05 -28.04
C GLN A 336 -28.76 -13.59 -28.18
N ILE A 337 -28.62 -13.03 -29.39
CA ILE A 337 -28.90 -11.61 -29.69
C ILE A 337 -30.33 -11.19 -29.32
N HIS A 338 -31.28 -12.13 -29.30
CA HIS A 338 -32.69 -11.88 -28.99
C HIS A 338 -33.02 -11.82 -27.50
N THR A 339 -32.03 -11.89 -26.61
CA THR A 339 -32.25 -11.75 -25.16
C THR A 339 -32.56 -10.30 -24.78
N GLU A 340 -33.35 -10.12 -23.72
CA GLU A 340 -33.71 -8.80 -23.19
C GLU A 340 -32.45 -7.97 -22.85
N LEU A 341 -31.43 -8.59 -22.26
CA LEU A 341 -30.16 -7.93 -21.92
C LEU A 341 -29.44 -7.38 -23.15
N VAL A 342 -29.34 -8.17 -24.23
CA VAL A 342 -28.70 -7.71 -25.47
C VAL A 342 -29.55 -6.60 -26.12
N SER A 343 -30.88 -6.70 -26.08
CA SER A 343 -31.74 -5.65 -26.62
C SER A 343 -31.55 -4.30 -25.92
N VAL A 344 -31.36 -4.29 -24.59
CA VAL A 344 -31.05 -3.07 -23.82
C VAL A 344 -29.69 -2.51 -24.23
N LEU A 345 -28.66 -3.37 -24.33
CA LEU A 345 -27.34 -2.95 -24.79
C LEU A 345 -27.39 -2.32 -26.20
N LEU A 346 -28.14 -2.91 -27.13
CA LEU A 346 -28.29 -2.38 -28.48
C LEU A 346 -29.04 -1.04 -28.48
N ALA A 347 -30.08 -0.90 -27.67
CA ALA A 347 -30.77 0.38 -27.51
C ALA A 347 -29.83 1.46 -26.94
N ASP A 348 -28.93 1.10 -26.04
CA ASP A 348 -27.91 2.01 -25.48
C ASP A 348 -26.85 2.38 -26.54
N ALA A 349 -26.41 1.41 -27.33
CA ALA A 349 -25.48 1.62 -28.44
C ALA A 349 -26.09 2.49 -29.54
N ASP A 350 -27.37 2.32 -29.86
CA ASP A 350 -28.09 3.16 -30.80
C ASP A 350 -28.16 4.61 -30.29
N ARG A 351 -28.41 4.82 -28.98
CA ARG A 351 -28.35 6.18 -28.41
C ARG A 351 -26.94 6.77 -28.50
N ALA A 352 -25.91 5.99 -28.22
CA ALA A 352 -24.51 6.40 -28.35
C ALA A 352 -24.13 6.73 -29.82
N LEU A 353 -24.70 6.00 -30.79
CA LEU A 353 -24.47 6.23 -32.22
C LEU A 353 -24.94 7.62 -32.68
N HIS A 354 -25.98 8.16 -32.04
CA HIS A 354 -26.53 9.49 -32.35
C HIS A 354 -25.83 10.65 -31.63
N VAL A 355 -24.78 10.40 -30.84
CA VAL A 355 -24.00 11.46 -30.18
C VAL A 355 -23.13 12.18 -31.22
N LEU A 356 -23.59 13.35 -31.67
CA LEU A 356 -22.92 14.13 -32.71
C LEU A 356 -21.69 14.91 -32.25
N LYS A 357 -21.60 15.21 -30.94
CA LYS A 357 -20.47 15.92 -30.34
C LYS A 357 -19.81 14.99 -29.32
N PRO A 358 -18.68 14.36 -29.68
CA PRO A 358 -17.92 13.54 -28.75
C PRO A 358 -17.48 14.36 -27.53
N TRP A 359 -17.31 13.69 -26.39
CA TRP A 359 -16.83 14.31 -25.16
C TRP A 359 -15.39 14.80 -25.32
N THR A 360 -15.09 15.96 -24.74
CA THR A 360 -13.74 16.53 -24.65
C THR A 360 -13.69 17.49 -23.47
N VAL A 361 -12.56 17.49 -22.77
CA VAL A 361 -12.30 18.40 -21.64
C VAL A 361 -12.26 19.89 -22.05
N MET A 362 -12.12 20.17 -23.36
CA MET A 362 -12.13 21.51 -23.95
C MET A 362 -13.42 22.31 -23.71
N ILE A 363 -14.51 21.63 -23.36
CA ILE A 363 -15.80 22.27 -23.10
C ILE A 363 -15.74 23.06 -21.79
N ASN A 364 -14.88 22.67 -20.87
CA ASN A 364 -14.66 23.35 -19.60
C ASN A 364 -13.57 24.41 -19.72
N GLY A 365 -13.62 25.44 -18.88
CA GLY A 365 -12.59 26.46 -18.82
C GLY A 365 -11.24 25.87 -18.40
N ALA A 366 -10.14 26.42 -18.92
CA ALA A 366 -8.80 25.98 -18.51
C ALA A 366 -8.50 26.46 -17.09
N LEU A 367 -8.47 25.51 -16.13
CA LEU A 367 -8.27 25.79 -14.70
C LEU A 367 -6.82 25.58 -14.23
N ASP A 368 -5.96 25.09 -15.11
CA ASP A 368 -4.54 24.92 -14.84
C ASP A 368 -3.77 26.26 -14.99
N PRO A 369 -2.55 26.37 -14.43
CA PRO A 369 -1.77 27.61 -14.49
C PRO A 369 -1.39 28.05 -15.90
N GLU A 370 -1.21 27.12 -16.83
CA GLU A 370 -0.85 27.41 -18.23
C GLU A 370 -2.08 27.73 -19.09
N ARG A 371 -3.28 27.57 -18.52
CA ARG A 371 -4.57 27.73 -19.19
C ARG A 371 -4.65 26.89 -20.47
N ASP A 372 -4.17 25.65 -20.43
CA ASP A 372 -4.38 24.66 -21.50
C ASP A 372 -5.77 24.02 -21.32
N PRO A 373 -6.76 24.34 -22.16
CA PRO A 373 -8.13 23.80 -22.06
C PRO A 373 -8.20 22.27 -22.28
N ARG A 374 -7.10 21.62 -22.66
CA ARG A 374 -7.00 20.17 -22.77
C ARG A 374 -6.64 19.47 -21.46
N ILE A 375 -6.40 20.21 -20.38
CA ILE A 375 -6.07 19.63 -19.07
C ILE A 375 -7.36 19.21 -18.37
N PHE A 376 -7.40 17.96 -17.90
CA PHE A 376 -8.49 17.50 -17.03
C PHE A 376 -8.43 18.26 -15.70
N ALA A 377 -9.46 19.06 -15.44
CA ALA A 377 -9.52 19.90 -14.27
C ALA A 377 -10.96 20.21 -13.85
N ASN A 378 -11.24 20.01 -12.56
CA ASN A 378 -12.54 20.31 -11.98
C ASN A 378 -12.41 20.68 -10.51
N PHE A 379 -13.40 21.40 -9.96
CA PHE A 379 -13.49 21.69 -8.54
C PHE A 379 -14.46 20.72 -7.85
N TYR A 380 -14.10 20.24 -6.66
CA TYR A 380 -15.02 19.38 -5.88
C TYR A 380 -15.92 20.20 -4.94
N ASP A 381 -15.57 21.45 -4.65
CA ASP A 381 -16.25 22.37 -3.72
C ASP A 381 -16.89 23.58 -4.41
N HIS A 382 -16.93 23.59 -5.75
CA HIS A 382 -17.51 24.67 -6.55
C HIS A 382 -18.07 24.14 -7.88
N HIS A 383 -19.30 24.53 -8.21
CA HIS A 383 -19.93 24.25 -9.50
C HIS A 383 -20.21 25.58 -10.22
N GLU A 384 -19.59 25.81 -11.37
CA GLU A 384 -19.82 27.00 -12.21
C GLU A 384 -21.08 26.82 -13.09
N GLY A 385 -22.26 27.17 -12.58
CA GLY A 385 -23.50 27.33 -13.36
C GLY A 385 -24.07 26.09 -14.07
N ASP A 386 -25.33 26.16 -14.49
CA ASP A 386 -26.14 25.03 -15.01
C ASP A 386 -25.75 24.51 -16.42
N GLY A 387 -24.47 24.61 -16.84
CA GLY A 387 -24.07 24.24 -18.21
C GLY A 387 -22.64 23.71 -18.41
N ILE A 388 -21.80 23.67 -17.37
CA ILE A 388 -20.43 23.14 -17.43
C ILE A 388 -20.47 21.70 -16.88
N LEU A 389 -20.19 20.73 -17.74
CA LEU A 389 -20.22 19.30 -17.39
C LEU A 389 -18.92 18.94 -16.64
N ASP A 390 -19.01 18.25 -15.51
CA ASP A 390 -17.84 17.75 -14.78
C ASP A 390 -16.94 16.91 -15.71
N ASP A 391 -15.65 17.26 -15.85
CA ASP A 391 -14.67 16.50 -16.66
C ASP A 391 -14.68 15.01 -16.30
N GLY A 392 -14.89 14.69 -15.03
CA GLY A 392 -15.03 13.32 -14.56
C GLY A 392 -16.27 12.62 -15.08
N GLU A 393 -17.40 13.33 -15.16
CA GLU A 393 -18.62 12.83 -15.78
C GLU A 393 -18.44 12.64 -17.28
N MET A 394 -17.76 13.58 -17.96
CA MET A 394 -17.42 13.45 -19.37
C MET A 394 -16.58 12.20 -19.65
N PHE A 395 -15.52 11.98 -18.87
CA PHE A 395 -14.68 10.79 -19.01
C PHE A 395 -15.49 9.50 -18.82
N ARG A 396 -16.34 9.45 -17.77
CA ARG A 396 -17.20 8.28 -17.52
C ARG A 396 -18.18 8.05 -18.67
N ASN A 397 -18.84 9.10 -19.14
CA ASN A 397 -19.78 9.01 -20.26
C ASN A 397 -19.07 8.54 -21.54
N MET A 398 -17.90 9.12 -21.87
CA MET A 398 -17.08 8.67 -22.98
C MET A 398 -16.70 7.20 -22.85
N ALA A 399 -16.22 6.77 -21.69
CA ALA A 399 -15.80 5.39 -21.46
C ALA A 399 -16.97 4.39 -21.56
N TYR A 400 -18.11 4.69 -20.93
CA TYR A 400 -19.31 3.84 -20.98
C TYR A 400 -19.85 3.73 -22.41
N ASN A 401 -20.05 4.86 -23.10
CA ASN A 401 -20.61 4.85 -24.45
C ASN A 401 -19.67 4.19 -25.46
N THR A 402 -18.36 4.42 -25.37
CA THR A 402 -17.36 3.70 -26.18
C THR A 402 -17.46 2.20 -25.94
N THR A 403 -17.49 1.78 -24.67
CA THR A 403 -17.58 0.36 -24.33
C THR A 403 -18.87 -0.28 -24.83
N THR A 404 -20.01 0.39 -24.65
CA THR A 404 -21.31 -0.04 -25.15
C THR A 404 -21.31 -0.24 -26.68
N LEU A 405 -20.76 0.73 -27.43
CA LEU A 405 -20.64 0.63 -28.88
C LEU A 405 -19.75 -0.54 -29.30
N VAL A 406 -18.63 -0.75 -28.62
CA VAL A 406 -17.71 -1.86 -28.91
C VAL A 406 -18.38 -3.21 -28.65
N LEU A 407 -19.06 -3.37 -27.52
CA LEU A 407 -19.78 -4.60 -27.21
C LEU A 407 -20.91 -4.86 -28.21
N ALA A 408 -21.69 -3.84 -28.57
CA ALA A 408 -22.74 -3.96 -29.59
C ALA A 408 -22.17 -4.31 -30.97
N TRP A 409 -21.05 -3.70 -31.37
CA TRP A 409 -20.32 -4.08 -32.58
C TRP A 409 -19.89 -5.55 -32.54
N ARG A 410 -19.32 -6.01 -31.42
CA ARG A 410 -18.88 -7.40 -31.26
C ARG A 410 -20.02 -8.42 -31.36
N LEU A 411 -21.21 -8.06 -30.91
CA LEU A 411 -22.39 -8.94 -30.98
C LEU A 411 -23.08 -8.93 -32.34
N THR A 412 -23.11 -7.79 -33.03
CA THR A 412 -23.92 -7.60 -34.25
C THR A 412 -23.10 -7.57 -35.55
N ASN A 413 -21.79 -7.38 -35.43
CA ASN A 413 -20.87 -7.06 -36.52
C ASN A 413 -21.24 -5.78 -37.29
N ASN A 414 -22.06 -4.89 -36.72
CA ASN A 414 -22.41 -3.61 -37.33
C ASN A 414 -21.24 -2.61 -37.17
N THR A 415 -20.52 -2.36 -38.25
CA THR A 415 -19.31 -1.52 -38.27
C THR A 415 -19.58 -0.05 -37.91
N GLN A 416 -20.82 0.43 -37.98
CA GLN A 416 -21.17 1.80 -37.58
C GLN A 416 -20.87 2.06 -36.11
N TYR A 417 -21.12 1.07 -35.24
CA TYR A 417 -20.81 1.20 -33.82
C TYR A 417 -19.29 1.31 -33.59
N ALA A 418 -18.49 0.52 -34.31
CA ALA A 418 -17.03 0.57 -34.20
C ALA A 418 -16.45 1.90 -34.69
N LEU A 419 -16.96 2.42 -35.81
CA LEU A 419 -16.58 3.74 -36.35
C LEU A 419 -16.90 4.87 -35.37
N GLN A 420 -18.05 4.81 -34.70
CA GLN A 420 -18.42 5.81 -33.70
C GLN A 420 -17.58 5.67 -32.42
N ALA A 421 -17.27 4.46 -31.96
CA ALA A 421 -16.35 4.25 -30.85
C ALA A 421 -14.96 4.83 -31.16
N ALA A 422 -14.48 4.63 -32.40
CA ALA A 422 -13.23 5.21 -32.86
C ALA A 422 -13.25 6.75 -32.89
N SER A 423 -14.37 7.37 -33.26
CA SER A 423 -14.49 8.85 -33.27
C SER A 423 -14.44 9.45 -31.85
N PHE A 424 -15.00 8.75 -30.86
CA PHE A 424 -14.88 9.12 -29.44
C PHE A 424 -13.44 9.04 -28.96
N LEU A 425 -12.75 7.94 -29.27
CA LEU A 425 -11.34 7.75 -28.91
C LEU A 425 -10.42 8.74 -29.63
N ASP A 426 -10.69 9.05 -30.90
CA ASP A 426 -9.94 10.08 -31.63
C ASP A 426 -10.04 11.42 -30.91
N THR A 427 -11.26 11.86 -30.59
CA THR A 427 -11.49 13.15 -29.93
C THR A 427 -10.83 13.22 -28.55
N TRP A 428 -10.90 12.13 -27.75
CA TRP A 428 -10.38 12.15 -26.38
C TRP A 428 -8.87 11.90 -26.28
N CYS A 429 -8.31 11.02 -27.12
CA CYS A 429 -6.94 10.52 -26.95
C CYS A 429 -5.97 11.00 -28.04
N ALA A 430 -6.42 11.26 -29.27
CA ALA A 430 -5.53 11.35 -30.43
C ALA A 430 -5.55 12.71 -31.13
N ASN A 431 -6.70 13.38 -31.16
CA ASN A 431 -6.91 14.60 -31.91
C ASN A 431 -6.09 15.76 -31.28
N PRO A 432 -5.18 16.40 -32.03
CA PRO A 432 -4.22 17.35 -31.45
C PRO A 432 -4.87 18.59 -30.83
N THR A 433 -6.10 18.93 -31.22
CA THR A 433 -6.81 20.11 -30.74
C THR A 433 -7.78 19.83 -29.60
N SER A 434 -8.19 18.58 -29.40
CA SER A 434 -9.25 18.21 -28.44
C SER A 434 -8.88 17.09 -27.47
N ALA A 435 -7.81 16.34 -27.75
CA ALA A 435 -7.37 15.26 -26.89
C ALA A 435 -6.97 15.78 -25.50
N MET A 436 -7.44 15.09 -24.48
CA MET A 436 -7.10 15.34 -23.08
C MET A 436 -5.58 15.17 -22.91
N ARG A 437 -4.93 16.14 -22.27
CA ARG A 437 -3.59 15.96 -21.71
C ARG A 437 -3.67 14.90 -20.62
N ALA A 438 -2.89 13.84 -20.77
CA ALA A 438 -2.94 12.64 -19.95
C ALA A 438 -2.38 12.86 -18.53
N THR A 439 -3.04 13.71 -17.74
CA THR A 439 -2.67 14.04 -16.36
C THR A 439 -3.91 14.23 -15.49
N LEU A 440 -3.79 13.89 -14.22
CA LEU A 440 -4.84 14.11 -13.20
C LEU A 440 -4.40 15.11 -12.11
N GLN A 441 -3.34 15.87 -12.35
CA GLN A 441 -2.77 16.81 -11.37
C GLN A 441 -3.73 17.91 -10.90
N TYR A 442 -4.77 18.19 -11.68
CA TYR A 442 -5.77 19.23 -11.43
C TYR A 442 -7.18 18.67 -11.25
N ALA A 443 -7.31 17.34 -11.08
CA ALA A 443 -8.58 16.70 -10.77
C ALA A 443 -8.99 16.94 -9.31
N ASP A 444 -10.24 17.35 -9.06
CA ASP A 444 -10.78 17.75 -7.76
C ASP A 444 -9.89 18.76 -7.01
N MET A 445 -9.67 19.89 -7.65
CA MET A 445 -9.13 21.06 -6.98
C MET A 445 -10.11 21.61 -5.94
N SER A 446 -9.59 22.33 -4.95
CA SER A 446 -10.42 23.15 -4.07
C SER A 446 -10.40 24.59 -4.55
N TYR A 447 -11.57 25.11 -4.88
CA TYR A 447 -11.80 26.50 -5.22
C TYR A 447 -11.52 27.40 -4.01
N GLN A 448 -11.90 26.99 -2.81
CA GLN A 448 -11.57 27.75 -1.59
C GLN A 448 -10.06 27.87 -1.37
N LYS A 449 -9.30 26.80 -1.62
CA LYS A 449 -7.83 26.84 -1.57
C LYS A 449 -7.25 27.71 -2.67
N LEU A 450 -7.85 27.73 -3.86
CA LEU A 450 -7.42 28.60 -4.94
C LEU A 450 -7.58 30.08 -4.55
N LEU A 451 -8.75 30.46 -4.01
CA LEU A 451 -9.03 31.83 -3.56
C LEU A 451 -8.07 32.32 -2.47
N THR A 452 -7.60 31.41 -1.62
CA THR A 452 -6.68 31.72 -0.51
C THR A 452 -5.21 31.47 -0.86
N SER A 453 -4.91 31.01 -2.08
CA SER A 453 -3.55 30.70 -2.53
C SER A 453 -2.76 31.98 -2.81
N LYS A 454 -1.61 32.14 -2.14
CA LYS A 454 -0.65 33.23 -2.41
C LYS A 454 -0.02 33.15 -3.80
N THR A 455 -0.02 31.96 -4.40
CA THR A 455 0.59 31.70 -5.71
C THR A 455 -0.41 31.76 -6.86
N GLY A 456 -1.72 31.89 -6.56
CA GLY A 456 -2.78 31.82 -7.55
C GLY A 456 -2.94 30.44 -8.21
N VAL A 457 -2.27 29.41 -7.68
CA VAL A 457 -2.33 28.03 -8.17
C VAL A 457 -2.82 27.10 -7.06
N THR A 458 -3.60 26.10 -7.44
CA THR A 458 -4.00 24.97 -6.60
C THR A 458 -3.83 23.67 -7.40
N ARG A 459 -3.55 22.56 -6.72
CA ARG A 459 -3.50 21.22 -7.32
C ARG A 459 -4.67 20.39 -6.82
N GLY A 460 -4.97 19.34 -7.58
CA GLY A 460 -5.99 18.35 -7.26
C GLY A 460 -5.74 17.58 -5.97
N SER A 461 -6.78 16.89 -5.51
CA SER A 461 -6.74 16.04 -4.31
C SER A 461 -6.65 14.55 -4.66
N ALA A 462 -6.38 13.70 -3.67
CA ALA A 462 -6.36 12.24 -3.86
C ALA A 462 -7.67 11.67 -4.42
N MET A 463 -8.80 12.38 -4.23
CA MET A 463 -10.09 11.93 -4.70
C MET A 463 -10.19 11.95 -6.24
N GLY A 464 -9.33 12.73 -6.92
CA GLY A 464 -9.31 12.89 -8.38
C GLY A 464 -9.18 11.58 -9.13
N ILE A 465 -8.49 10.60 -8.54
CA ILE A 465 -8.28 9.27 -9.12
C ILE A 465 -9.58 8.49 -9.35
N ARG A 466 -10.68 8.86 -8.67
CA ARG A 466 -11.98 8.19 -8.83
C ARG A 466 -12.59 8.45 -10.20
N HIS A 467 -12.28 9.59 -10.82
CA HIS A 467 -12.90 10.00 -12.08
C HIS A 467 -12.54 9.04 -13.21
N THR A 468 -11.32 8.51 -13.18
CA THR A 468 -10.80 7.52 -14.12
C THR A 468 -10.93 6.08 -13.62
N ALA A 469 -11.71 5.81 -12.57
CA ALA A 469 -11.89 4.44 -12.04
C ALA A 469 -12.44 3.45 -13.08
N VAL A 470 -13.13 3.93 -14.11
CA VAL A 470 -13.64 3.13 -15.24
C VAL A 470 -12.57 2.86 -16.33
N MET A 471 -11.33 3.32 -16.14
CA MET A 471 -10.23 3.11 -17.08
C MET A 471 -10.04 1.64 -17.48
N PRO A 472 -10.04 0.64 -16.57
CA PRO A 472 -9.80 -0.74 -16.99
C PRO A 472 -10.84 -1.27 -17.97
N MET A 473 -12.10 -0.83 -17.83
CA MET A 473 -13.19 -1.15 -18.75
C MET A 473 -12.95 -0.54 -20.14
N LEU A 474 -12.53 0.73 -20.20
CA LEU A 474 -12.18 1.40 -21.45
C LEU A 474 -11.00 0.71 -22.16
N LEU A 475 -9.96 0.32 -21.41
CA LEU A 475 -8.80 -0.37 -21.98
C LEU A 475 -9.17 -1.71 -22.61
N ASP A 476 -10.09 -2.47 -22.00
CA ASP A 476 -10.62 -3.68 -22.61
C ASP A 476 -11.46 -3.38 -23.86
N ALA A 477 -12.26 -2.32 -23.87
CA ALA A 477 -12.97 -1.90 -25.08
C ALA A 477 -12.00 -1.55 -26.23
N ILE A 478 -10.86 -0.92 -25.92
CA ILE A 478 -9.81 -0.63 -26.90
C ILE A 478 -9.13 -1.93 -27.38
N ARG A 479 -8.82 -2.88 -26.48
CA ARG A 479 -8.32 -4.22 -26.88
C ARG A 479 -9.30 -4.92 -27.81
N LEU A 480 -10.60 -4.84 -27.49
CA LEU A 480 -11.66 -5.37 -28.33
C LEU A 480 -11.71 -4.65 -29.67
N LEU A 481 -11.46 -3.34 -29.81
CA LEU A 481 -11.39 -2.69 -31.13
C LEU A 481 -10.16 -3.12 -31.95
N ASN A 482 -9.06 -3.45 -31.28
CA ASN A 482 -7.80 -3.86 -31.90
C ASN A 482 -7.74 -5.35 -32.26
N ALA A 483 -8.58 -6.20 -31.67
CA ALA A 483 -8.53 -7.64 -31.90
C ALA A 483 -9.17 -8.06 -33.25
N SER A 484 -8.55 -9.00 -33.97
CA SER A 484 -9.21 -9.68 -35.10
C SER A 484 -9.91 -10.95 -34.59
N TRP A 485 -11.21 -10.90 -34.35
CA TRP A 485 -11.97 -12.07 -33.86
C TRP A 485 -12.33 -13.07 -34.96
N SER A 486 -12.17 -12.69 -36.22
CA SER A 486 -12.51 -13.53 -37.36
C SER A 486 -11.29 -13.82 -38.23
N SER A 487 -11.27 -15.04 -38.77
CA SER A 487 -10.51 -15.37 -39.98
C SER A 487 -11.03 -14.61 -41.22
N ASP A 488 -12.14 -13.89 -41.09
CA ASP A 488 -12.69 -13.00 -42.09
C ASP A 488 -11.87 -11.71 -42.18
N SER A 489 -11.12 -11.58 -43.26
CA SER A 489 -10.25 -10.43 -43.58
C SER A 489 -11.01 -9.12 -43.84
N ARG A 490 -12.34 -9.12 -43.69
CA ARG A 490 -13.23 -7.98 -43.89
C ARG A 490 -13.75 -7.33 -42.60
N ALA A 491 -13.46 -7.90 -41.43
CA ALA A 491 -13.86 -7.28 -40.16
C ALA A 491 -13.12 -5.95 -39.98
N TRP A 492 -13.86 -4.90 -39.62
CA TRP A 492 -13.25 -3.60 -39.33
C TRP A 492 -12.31 -3.71 -38.12
N VAL A 493 -11.16 -3.06 -38.19
CA VAL A 493 -10.18 -2.96 -37.09
C VAL A 493 -9.83 -1.49 -36.92
N LEU A 494 -9.49 -1.10 -35.69
CA LEU A 494 -9.02 0.27 -35.41
C LEU A 494 -7.80 0.60 -36.29
N PRO A 495 -7.80 1.75 -37.00
CA PRO A 495 -6.65 2.13 -37.82
C PRO A 495 -5.36 2.23 -36.99
N ASP A 496 -4.25 1.68 -37.52
CA ASP A 496 -2.96 1.61 -36.81
C ASP A 496 -2.47 2.99 -36.31
N GLU A 497 -2.67 4.05 -37.10
CA GLU A 497 -2.29 5.41 -36.71
C GLU A 497 -3.05 5.88 -35.46
N LEU A 498 -4.37 5.63 -35.42
CA LEU A 498 -5.22 6.00 -34.29
C LEU A 498 -4.89 5.12 -33.07
N SER A 499 -4.71 3.81 -33.28
CA SER A 499 -4.28 2.86 -32.24
C SER A 499 -2.96 3.28 -31.60
N GLY A 500 -1.95 3.65 -32.41
CA GLY A 500 -0.67 4.16 -31.94
C GLY A 500 -0.81 5.44 -31.09
N LYS A 501 -1.65 6.39 -31.50
CA LYS A 501 -1.92 7.62 -30.72
C LYS A 501 -2.61 7.33 -29.39
N ILE A 502 -3.58 6.41 -29.36
CA ILE A 502 -4.24 5.98 -28.13
C ILE A 502 -3.24 5.30 -27.18
N THR A 503 -2.38 4.43 -27.68
CA THR A 503 -1.32 3.80 -26.88
C THR A 503 -0.33 4.83 -26.32
N LEU A 504 0.05 5.84 -27.11
CA LEU A 504 0.88 6.95 -26.62
C LEU A 504 0.18 7.76 -25.52
N TRP A 505 -1.12 8.03 -25.67
CA TRP A 505 -1.92 8.70 -24.65
C TRP A 505 -1.99 7.88 -23.35
N ALA A 506 -2.25 6.57 -23.44
CA ALA A 506 -2.29 5.67 -22.30
C ALA A 506 -0.91 5.57 -21.61
N ARG A 507 0.18 5.55 -22.38
CA ARG A 507 1.56 5.60 -21.85
C ARG A 507 1.80 6.90 -21.10
N ALA A 508 1.42 8.04 -21.67
CA ALA A 508 1.56 9.34 -21.00
C ALA A 508 0.79 9.39 -19.68
N LEU A 509 -0.43 8.83 -19.62
CA LEU A 509 -1.21 8.75 -18.38
C LEU A 509 -0.53 7.84 -17.36
N PHE A 510 -0.05 6.68 -17.79
CA PHE A 510 0.67 5.75 -16.93
C PHE A 510 1.94 6.37 -16.34
N ASP A 511 2.67 7.16 -17.13
CA ASP A 511 3.85 7.88 -16.68
C ASP A 511 3.49 9.03 -15.71
N ASP A 512 2.41 9.78 -15.96
CA ASP A 512 1.90 10.81 -15.02
C ASP A 512 1.45 10.20 -13.70
N LEU A 513 0.78 9.05 -13.71
CA LEU A 513 0.41 8.30 -12.51
C LEU A 513 1.62 7.77 -11.74
N ARG A 514 2.81 7.74 -12.34
CA ARG A 514 4.09 7.38 -11.70
C ARG A 514 4.97 8.58 -11.41
N SER A 515 4.49 9.79 -11.68
CA SER A 515 5.17 11.04 -11.33
C SER A 515 5.26 11.22 -9.81
N GLU A 516 6.16 12.10 -9.36
CA GLU A 516 6.29 12.44 -7.95
C GLU A 516 4.95 12.88 -7.34
N TYR A 517 4.18 13.71 -8.06
CA TYR A 517 2.87 14.16 -7.60
C TYR A 517 1.90 12.99 -7.37
N ALA A 518 1.78 12.09 -8.33
CA ALA A 518 0.82 10.98 -8.25
C ALA A 518 1.22 9.97 -7.17
N LEU A 519 2.52 9.71 -7.02
CA LEU A 519 3.04 8.90 -5.91
C LEU A 519 2.74 9.54 -4.54
N ASP A 520 2.85 10.87 -4.45
CA ASP A 520 2.62 11.64 -3.22
C ASP A 520 1.13 11.86 -2.88
N THR A 521 0.24 11.75 -3.86
CA THR A 521 -1.17 12.14 -3.73
C THR A 521 -2.08 10.92 -3.81
N PHE A 522 -1.97 10.14 -4.88
CA PHE A 522 -2.82 8.97 -5.12
C PHE A 522 -2.25 7.72 -4.47
N ARG A 523 -1.00 7.36 -4.80
CA ARG A 523 -0.40 6.11 -4.33
C ARG A 523 -0.29 6.05 -2.82
N SER A 524 0.08 7.15 -2.17
CA SER A 524 0.18 7.20 -0.71
C SER A 524 -1.15 7.45 0.02
N SER A 525 -2.25 7.60 -0.70
CA SER A 525 -3.56 7.75 -0.06
C SER A 525 -3.92 6.46 0.69
N SER A 526 -4.42 6.60 1.91
CA SER A 526 -5.06 5.50 2.64
C SER A 526 -6.49 5.30 2.16
N GLY A 527 -7.03 4.09 2.29
CA GLY A 527 -8.42 3.84 1.92
C GLY A 527 -8.63 3.52 0.44
N LEU A 528 -9.86 3.76 0.00
CA LEU A 528 -10.37 3.48 -1.35
C LEU A 528 -9.51 4.08 -2.46
N PHE A 529 -9.05 5.33 -2.33
CA PHE A 529 -8.37 6.02 -3.43
C PHE A 529 -7.00 5.42 -3.77
N GLY A 530 -6.25 4.98 -2.75
CA GLY A 530 -4.99 4.25 -2.97
C GLY A 530 -5.21 2.92 -3.67
N LEU A 531 -6.29 2.20 -3.33
CA LEU A 531 -6.67 0.95 -4.01
C LEU A 531 -7.10 1.20 -5.46
N LEU A 532 -7.91 2.24 -5.72
CA LEU A 532 -8.31 2.63 -7.08
C LEU A 532 -7.10 3.03 -7.94
N TYR A 533 -6.09 3.67 -7.34
CA TYR A 533 -4.82 3.95 -8.01
C TYR A 533 -4.13 2.66 -8.44
N ASP A 534 -3.97 1.68 -7.54
CA ASP A 534 -3.27 0.42 -7.86
C ASP A 534 -4.02 -0.37 -8.95
N VAL A 535 -5.36 -0.42 -8.90
CA VAL A 535 -6.17 -1.09 -9.93
C VAL A 535 -5.97 -0.45 -11.31
N GLN A 536 -5.92 0.88 -11.37
CA GLN A 536 -5.69 1.60 -12.63
C GLN A 536 -4.26 1.42 -13.15
N VAL A 537 -3.26 1.48 -12.28
CA VAL A 537 -1.86 1.23 -12.64
C VAL A 537 -1.67 -0.20 -13.14
N ALA A 538 -2.29 -1.19 -12.49
CA ALA A 538 -2.28 -2.57 -12.96
C ALA A 538 -2.92 -2.72 -14.35
N ALA A 539 -4.09 -2.09 -14.57
CA ALA A 539 -4.77 -2.16 -15.86
C ALA A 539 -3.97 -1.51 -17.00
N LEU A 540 -3.38 -0.34 -16.75
CA LEU A 540 -2.51 0.35 -17.70
C LEU A 540 -1.22 -0.44 -17.96
N ALA A 541 -0.59 -1.02 -16.93
CA ALA A 541 0.58 -1.86 -17.10
C ALA A 541 0.29 -3.07 -18.00
N ALA A 542 -0.85 -3.73 -17.80
CA ALA A 542 -1.30 -4.83 -18.66
C ALA A 542 -1.64 -4.38 -20.09
N PHE A 543 -2.06 -3.13 -20.29
CA PHE A 543 -2.40 -2.60 -21.62
C PHE A 543 -1.15 -2.21 -22.40
N LEU A 544 -0.14 -1.71 -21.69
CA LEU A 544 1.08 -1.15 -22.26
C LEU A 544 2.25 -2.14 -22.26
N ASP A 545 1.95 -3.43 -22.15
CA ASP A 545 2.91 -4.52 -22.12
C ASP A 545 4.04 -4.37 -21.07
N ASP A 546 3.67 -4.03 -19.84
CA ASP A 546 4.56 -3.92 -18.69
C ASP A 546 4.23 -5.01 -17.64
N PRO A 547 4.54 -6.30 -17.92
CA PRO A 547 4.21 -7.41 -17.04
C PRO A 547 4.88 -7.32 -15.67
N LYS A 548 6.07 -6.70 -15.58
CA LYS A 548 6.74 -6.43 -14.30
C LYS A 548 5.90 -5.54 -13.39
N THR A 549 5.50 -4.36 -13.90
CA THR A 549 4.73 -3.41 -13.08
C THR A 549 3.38 -4.01 -12.71
N LEU A 550 2.76 -4.76 -13.63
CA LEU A 550 1.53 -5.52 -13.34
C LEU A 550 1.75 -6.52 -12.19
N ARG A 551 2.78 -7.36 -12.28
CA ARG A 551 3.10 -8.39 -11.29
C ARG A 551 3.42 -7.80 -9.92
N TYR A 552 4.21 -6.73 -9.88
CA TYR A 552 4.56 -6.03 -8.66
C TYR A 552 3.34 -5.38 -8.01
N THR A 553 2.53 -4.66 -8.79
CA THR A 553 1.33 -3.97 -8.28
C THR A 553 0.34 -5.00 -7.71
N LEU A 554 -0.04 -6.03 -8.47
CA LEU A 554 -0.94 -7.07 -7.97
C LEU A 554 -0.37 -7.84 -6.77
N GLY A 555 0.94 -8.08 -6.76
CA GLY A 555 1.63 -8.82 -5.71
C GLY A 555 1.86 -8.05 -4.41
N THR A 556 1.60 -6.74 -4.39
CA THR A 556 1.79 -5.88 -3.21
C THR A 556 0.51 -5.21 -2.72
N MET A 557 -0.59 -5.25 -3.48
CA MET A 557 -1.90 -4.67 -3.13
C MET A 557 -2.40 -5.05 -1.72
N GLN A 558 -2.05 -6.23 -1.20
CA GLN A 558 -2.42 -6.65 0.16
C GLN A 558 -1.97 -5.67 1.24
N GLY A 559 -0.89 -4.90 1.02
CA GLY A 559 -0.45 -3.84 1.93
C GLY A 559 -1.54 -2.81 2.21
N ARG A 560 -2.46 -2.57 1.26
CA ARG A 560 -3.59 -1.65 1.44
C ARG A 560 -4.46 -2.02 2.63
N LEU A 561 -4.67 -3.32 2.88
CA LEU A 561 -5.47 -3.80 4.02
C LEU A 561 -4.94 -3.28 5.35
N VAL A 562 -3.61 -3.19 5.50
CA VAL A 562 -2.94 -2.69 6.71
C VAL A 562 -3.31 -1.23 7.00
N THR A 563 -3.51 -0.42 5.94
CA THR A 563 -3.86 1.01 6.08
C THR A 563 -5.36 1.29 6.07
N MET A 564 -6.16 0.32 5.63
CA MET A 564 -7.61 0.47 5.45
C MET A 564 -8.42 -0.03 6.62
N LEU A 565 -7.85 -0.91 7.45
CA LEU A 565 -8.55 -1.56 8.54
C LEU A 565 -8.08 -1.05 9.90
N THR A 566 -8.99 -1.02 10.88
CA THR A 566 -8.65 -0.84 12.30
C THR A 566 -8.00 -2.11 12.86
N HIS A 567 -7.50 -2.04 14.10
CA HIS A 567 -7.04 -3.23 14.83
C HIS A 567 -8.14 -4.27 15.04
N GLU A 568 -9.41 -3.86 15.08
CA GLU A 568 -10.59 -4.72 15.11
C GLU A 568 -11.07 -5.12 13.70
N GLU A 569 -10.24 -4.91 12.68
CA GLU A 569 -10.46 -5.32 11.29
C GLU A 569 -11.72 -4.68 10.65
N LYS A 570 -12.08 -3.49 11.11
CA LYS A 570 -13.17 -2.69 10.53
C LYS A 570 -12.63 -1.69 9.52
N LEU A 571 -13.40 -1.46 8.44
CA LEU A 571 -13.04 -0.45 7.44
C LEU A 571 -12.98 0.95 8.06
N LEU A 572 -11.86 1.63 7.86
CA LEU A 572 -11.70 3.05 8.18
C LEU A 572 -12.45 3.90 7.14
N ILE A 573 -13.44 4.64 7.61
CA ILE A 573 -14.29 5.48 6.76
C ILE A 573 -13.98 6.95 7.05
N PRO A 574 -13.67 7.78 6.03
CA PRO A 574 -13.43 9.20 6.23
C PRO A 574 -14.65 9.91 6.82
N THR A 575 -14.40 10.88 7.71
CA THR A 575 -15.45 11.71 8.30
C THR A 575 -16.26 12.43 7.22
N GLY A 576 -17.59 12.42 7.35
CA GLY A 576 -18.50 13.09 6.40
C GLY A 576 -18.79 12.30 5.13
N VAL A 577 -18.29 11.07 4.99
CA VAL A 577 -18.59 10.19 3.86
C VAL A 577 -19.64 9.15 4.26
N ALA A 578 -20.64 8.94 3.39
CA ALA A 578 -21.68 7.94 3.61
C ALA A 578 -21.09 6.53 3.74
N THR A 579 -21.23 5.94 4.93
CA THR A 579 -20.62 4.66 5.31
C THR A 579 -20.96 3.54 4.34
N LYS A 580 -22.26 3.38 4.00
CA LYS A 580 -22.72 2.30 3.11
C LYS A 580 -22.13 2.42 1.71
N ALA A 581 -22.18 3.61 1.11
CA ALA A 581 -21.66 3.86 -0.23
C ALA A 581 -20.13 3.65 -0.30
N TYR A 582 -19.38 4.19 0.67
CA TYR A 582 -17.93 4.02 0.73
C TYR A 582 -17.52 2.55 0.90
N THR A 583 -18.26 1.82 1.74
CA THR A 583 -18.04 0.37 1.93
C THR A 583 -18.30 -0.40 0.64
N LEU A 584 -19.40 -0.12 -0.07
CA LEU A 584 -19.72 -0.77 -1.33
C LEU A 584 -18.67 -0.48 -2.41
N LEU A 585 -18.24 0.76 -2.56
CA LEU A 585 -17.19 1.13 -3.51
C LEU A 585 -15.85 0.48 -3.18
N THR A 586 -15.52 0.38 -1.89
CA THR A 586 -14.33 -0.31 -1.42
C THR A 586 -14.38 -1.80 -1.74
N LEU A 587 -15.51 -2.45 -1.50
CA LEU A 587 -15.71 -3.85 -1.84
C LEU A 587 -15.67 -4.08 -3.35
N ALA A 588 -16.26 -3.18 -4.15
CA ALA A 588 -16.19 -3.25 -5.60
C ALA A 588 -14.76 -3.10 -6.13
N ALA A 589 -13.97 -2.17 -5.56
CA ALA A 589 -12.56 -2.00 -5.91
C ALA A 589 -11.72 -3.23 -5.54
N TRP A 590 -11.96 -3.84 -4.36
CA TRP A 590 -11.34 -5.12 -4.00
C TRP A 590 -11.78 -6.26 -4.91
N GLY A 591 -13.06 -6.31 -5.30
CA GLY A 591 -13.56 -7.29 -6.28
C GLY A 591 -12.83 -7.18 -7.62
N ALA A 592 -12.60 -5.97 -8.11
CA ALA A 592 -11.80 -5.74 -9.31
C ALA A 592 -10.34 -6.18 -9.13
N ALA A 593 -9.69 -5.80 -8.03
CA ALA A 593 -8.32 -6.19 -7.71
C ALA A 593 -8.15 -7.72 -7.63
N VAL A 594 -9.07 -8.40 -6.95
CA VAL A 594 -9.11 -9.86 -6.83
C VAL A 594 -9.33 -10.51 -8.19
N ASN A 595 -10.28 -10.01 -9.00
CA ASN A 595 -10.49 -10.55 -10.35
C ASN A 595 -9.25 -10.43 -11.22
N PHE A 596 -8.55 -9.28 -11.17
CA PHE A 596 -7.29 -9.11 -11.89
C PHE A 596 -6.22 -10.08 -11.41
N ALA A 597 -6.04 -10.19 -10.09
CA ALA A 597 -5.11 -11.14 -9.51
C ALA A 597 -5.46 -12.59 -9.90
N GLN A 598 -6.74 -12.95 -9.91
CA GLN A 598 -7.23 -14.29 -10.26
C GLN A 598 -6.89 -14.65 -11.71
N GLN A 599 -6.94 -13.70 -12.65
CA GLN A 599 -6.57 -13.94 -14.04
C GLN A 599 -5.13 -14.44 -14.22
N PHE A 600 -4.28 -14.18 -13.23
CA PHE A 600 -2.87 -14.56 -13.21
C PHE A 600 -2.55 -15.51 -12.04
N GLY A 601 -3.57 -16.13 -11.41
CA GLY A 601 -3.36 -17.05 -10.30
C GLY A 601 -2.78 -16.42 -9.02
N LEU A 602 -2.90 -15.10 -8.85
CA LEU A 602 -2.34 -14.35 -7.72
C LEU A 602 -3.35 -14.03 -6.61
N ALA A 603 -4.64 -14.34 -6.80
CA ALA A 603 -5.69 -13.97 -5.85
C ALA A 603 -5.51 -14.62 -4.47
N GLU A 604 -5.00 -15.86 -4.43
CA GLU A 604 -4.70 -16.58 -3.19
C GLU A 604 -3.79 -15.75 -2.26
N HIS A 605 -2.82 -15.03 -2.82
CA HIS A 605 -1.94 -14.17 -2.04
C HIS A 605 -2.66 -13.02 -1.33
N LEU A 606 -3.78 -12.53 -1.87
CA LEU A 606 -4.61 -11.50 -1.25
C LEU A 606 -5.49 -12.09 -0.14
N PHE A 607 -6.01 -13.30 -0.33
CA PHE A 607 -6.90 -13.97 0.62
C PHE A 607 -6.18 -14.62 1.81
N GLN A 608 -4.90 -14.98 1.65
CA GLN A 608 -4.08 -15.58 2.70
C GLN A 608 -3.24 -14.58 3.49
N PHE A 609 -3.18 -13.32 3.04
CA PHE A 609 -2.39 -12.28 3.72
C PHE A 609 -2.96 -11.96 5.10
N ASP A 610 -2.09 -12.01 6.11
CA ASP A 610 -2.43 -11.70 7.49
C ASP A 610 -1.28 -11.04 8.26
N LEU A 611 -1.57 -10.59 9.48
CA LEU A 611 -0.60 -10.09 10.43
C LEU A 611 -0.66 -10.89 11.73
N THR A 612 0.50 -11.33 12.22
CA THR A 612 0.65 -11.90 13.58
C THR A 612 0.25 -10.88 14.65
N ARG A 613 0.08 -11.34 15.90
CA ARG A 613 -0.12 -10.47 17.08
C ARG A 613 0.98 -9.43 17.29
N THR A 614 2.19 -9.68 16.78
CA THR A 614 3.31 -8.74 16.82
C THR A 614 3.45 -7.95 15.51
N HIS A 615 2.38 -7.87 14.73
CA HIS A 615 2.28 -7.15 13.45
C HIS A 615 3.31 -7.54 12.38
N ARG A 616 3.79 -8.78 12.43
CA ARG A 616 4.57 -9.38 11.34
C ARG A 616 3.66 -9.88 10.25
N GLU A 617 4.05 -9.67 9.01
CA GLU A 617 3.42 -10.32 7.87
C GLU A 617 3.46 -11.85 8.01
N GLU A 618 2.30 -12.47 7.83
CA GLU A 618 2.09 -13.90 7.85
C GLU A 618 1.19 -14.30 6.67
N ARG A 619 1.29 -15.57 6.27
CA ARG A 619 0.41 -16.17 5.27
C ARG A 619 -0.24 -17.40 5.87
N LEU A 620 -1.56 -17.46 5.80
CA LEU A 620 -2.33 -18.60 6.26
C LEU A 620 -2.34 -19.71 5.19
N ASP A 621 -2.31 -20.96 5.62
CA ASP A 621 -2.39 -22.13 4.73
C ASP A 621 -3.77 -22.30 4.06
N VAL A 622 -4.79 -21.56 4.53
CA VAL A 622 -6.15 -21.56 4.02
C VAL A 622 -6.64 -20.14 3.79
N ASN A 623 -7.64 -19.98 2.92
CA ASN A 623 -8.32 -18.70 2.73
C ASN A 623 -8.98 -18.26 4.04
N GLY A 624 -8.53 -17.13 4.58
CA GLY A 624 -8.98 -16.68 5.91
C GLY A 624 -8.26 -15.45 6.45
N GLY A 625 -7.42 -14.80 5.64
CA GLY A 625 -6.65 -13.63 6.01
C GLY A 625 -7.51 -12.37 6.16
N LEU A 626 -6.85 -11.22 6.26
CA LEU A 626 -7.48 -9.94 6.59
C LEU A 626 -8.61 -9.55 5.62
N LEU A 627 -8.44 -9.79 4.32
CA LEU A 627 -9.47 -9.49 3.31
C LEU A 627 -10.75 -10.31 3.54
N CYS A 628 -10.61 -11.61 3.84
CA CYS A 628 -11.74 -12.50 4.10
C CYS A 628 -12.52 -12.06 5.34
N ARG A 629 -11.81 -11.73 6.42
CA ARG A 629 -12.44 -11.28 7.68
C ARG A 629 -13.11 -9.92 7.53
N PHE A 630 -12.47 -8.98 6.82
CA PHE A 630 -13.09 -7.71 6.44
C PHE A 630 -14.42 -7.92 5.69
N ILE A 631 -14.44 -8.80 4.68
CA ILE A 631 -15.67 -9.11 3.92
C ILE A 631 -16.72 -9.73 4.85
N GLY A 632 -16.33 -10.69 5.70
CA GLY A 632 -17.23 -11.36 6.65
C GLY A 632 -17.82 -10.45 7.73
N HIS A 633 -17.09 -9.43 8.17
CA HIS A 633 -17.56 -8.43 9.12
C HIS A 633 -18.47 -7.35 8.50
N SER A 634 -18.57 -7.28 7.17
CA SER A 634 -19.37 -6.26 6.50
C SER A 634 -20.87 -6.55 6.61
N GLU A 635 -21.56 -5.80 7.48
CA GLU A 635 -23.03 -5.84 7.60
C GLU A 635 -23.75 -5.49 6.29
N VAL A 636 -23.10 -4.73 5.41
CA VAL A 636 -23.60 -4.44 4.05
C VAL A 636 -23.64 -5.71 3.21
N VAL A 637 -22.63 -6.58 3.30
CA VAL A 637 -22.61 -7.87 2.59
C VAL A 637 -23.67 -8.80 3.16
N LYS A 638 -23.80 -8.88 4.49
CA LYS A 638 -24.84 -9.70 5.14
C LYS A 638 -26.25 -9.26 4.76
N SER A 639 -26.50 -7.95 4.66
CA SER A 639 -27.80 -7.42 4.22
C SER A 639 -28.07 -7.63 2.72
N LEU A 640 -27.04 -7.57 1.85
CA LEU A 640 -27.18 -7.89 0.42
C LEU A 640 -27.46 -9.37 0.17
N LEU A 641 -26.81 -10.28 0.91
CA LEU A 641 -27.04 -11.72 0.81
C LEU A 641 -28.43 -12.13 1.33
N ASN A 642 -29.04 -11.33 2.21
CA ASN A 642 -30.42 -11.51 2.68
C ASN A 642 -31.47 -10.86 1.77
N CYS A 643 -31.09 -10.33 0.59
CA CYS A 643 -31.98 -9.68 -0.34
C CYS A 643 -32.52 -10.71 -1.37
N PRO A 644 -33.85 -10.96 -1.46
CA PRO A 644 -34.42 -12.08 -2.24
C PRO A 644 -34.22 -12.03 -3.76
N ARG A 645 -33.58 -10.99 -4.31
CA ARG A 645 -33.42 -10.77 -5.76
C ARG A 645 -32.03 -11.06 -6.30
N LEU A 646 -31.07 -11.44 -5.45
CA LEU A 646 -29.69 -11.76 -5.85
C LEU A 646 -29.29 -13.12 -5.28
N VAL A 647 -29.92 -14.18 -5.80
CA VAL A 647 -29.41 -15.56 -5.66
C VAL A 647 -29.15 -16.08 -7.06
N CYS A 648 -27.91 -15.95 -7.51
CA CYS A 648 -27.33 -16.80 -8.55
C CYS A 648 -26.19 -17.59 -7.90
N ASP A 649 -26.18 -18.87 -8.21
CA ASP A 649 -25.46 -19.98 -7.56
C ASP A 649 -24.05 -19.68 -7.04
N ALA A 650 -23.89 -19.82 -5.73
CA ALA A 650 -22.64 -20.22 -5.10
C ALA A 650 -22.93 -21.34 -4.07
N GLY A 651 -22.57 -22.56 -4.48
CA GLY A 651 -22.51 -23.84 -3.77
C GLY A 651 -22.96 -23.93 -2.31
N GLN A 652 -24.06 -24.66 -2.08
CA GLN A 652 -24.36 -25.28 -0.79
C GLN A 652 -23.61 -26.62 -0.63
N HIS A 653 -22.58 -26.64 0.21
CA HIS A 653 -22.30 -27.80 1.05
C HIS A 653 -22.96 -27.55 2.42
N ARG A 654 -23.90 -28.44 2.78
CA ARG A 654 -24.53 -28.58 4.12
C ARG A 654 -23.45 -28.79 5.18
N SER A 655 -23.55 -28.35 6.44
CA SER A 655 -24.44 -28.82 7.54
C SER A 655 -23.76 -28.31 8.84
N VAL A 656 -24.39 -27.86 9.95
CA VAL A 656 -25.12 -28.63 10.98
C VAL A 656 -25.57 -27.62 12.09
N SER A 657 -26.89 -27.53 12.34
CA SER A 657 -27.69 -27.54 13.61
C SER A 657 -27.16 -26.92 14.95
N ASN A 658 -27.93 -26.50 15.96
CA ASN A 658 -29.35 -26.24 16.30
C ASN A 658 -29.41 -25.86 17.80
N PHE A 659 -30.60 -25.40 18.25
CA PHE A 659 -31.16 -25.28 19.62
C PHE A 659 -31.00 -23.93 20.35
N LEU A 660 -31.95 -23.38 21.12
CA LEU A 660 -33.44 -23.24 21.19
C LEU A 660 -33.71 -22.41 22.49
N PRO A 661 -34.95 -22.03 22.90
CA PRO A 661 -35.33 -20.68 23.34
C PRO A 661 -35.79 -20.58 24.82
N SER A 662 -36.20 -19.40 25.29
CA SER A 662 -37.56 -19.14 25.87
C SER A 662 -37.66 -17.84 26.68
N ASP A 663 -38.87 -17.26 26.64
CA ASP A 663 -39.44 -16.08 27.29
C ASP A 663 -39.20 -15.91 28.81
N GLN A 664 -39.42 -14.67 29.32
CA GLN A 664 -40.46 -14.36 30.34
C GLN A 664 -40.65 -12.84 30.55
N VAL A 665 -41.90 -12.47 30.81
CA VAL A 665 -42.46 -11.13 31.07
C VAL A 665 -42.60 -10.94 32.58
N GLU A 666 -42.29 -9.75 33.12
CA GLU A 666 -42.90 -9.31 34.38
C GLU A 666 -43.07 -7.79 34.47
N LYS A 667 -44.22 -7.38 35.01
CA LYS A 667 -44.69 -5.99 35.27
C LYS A 667 -44.45 -5.62 36.73
N SER A 668 -44.04 -4.36 36.99
CA SER A 668 -44.44 -3.49 38.14
C SER A 668 -43.50 -2.27 38.13
N GLU A 669 -43.79 -1.05 38.59
CA GLU A 669 -44.94 -0.30 39.09
C GLU A 669 -44.48 1.17 39.05
N LYS A 670 -45.41 2.12 38.88
CA LYS A 670 -45.13 3.56 38.77
C LYS A 670 -44.67 4.15 40.11
N SER A 671 -43.60 4.95 40.09
CA SER A 671 -43.38 6.04 41.05
C SER A 671 -43.26 7.37 40.29
N GLU A 672 -44.22 8.27 40.50
CA GLU A 672 -44.17 9.66 40.02
C GLU A 672 -42.97 10.39 40.63
N LYS A 673 -42.01 10.77 39.79
CA LYS A 673 -41.02 11.82 40.08
C LYS A 673 -41.18 12.89 39.01
N SER A 674 -41.32 14.14 39.45
CA SER A 674 -41.52 15.29 38.58
C SER A 674 -40.38 15.43 37.56
N GLU A 675 -40.74 15.29 36.28
CA GLU A 675 -39.84 15.49 35.14
C GLU A 675 -39.40 16.96 35.07
N LYS A 676 -38.24 17.31 35.64
CA LYS A 676 -37.56 18.56 35.26
C LYS A 676 -36.83 18.33 33.92
N MET A 677 -37.40 18.83 32.83
CA MET A 677 -36.79 18.86 31.48
C MET A 677 -35.41 19.56 31.51
N PHE A 678 -34.49 19.17 30.61
CA PHE A 678 -33.25 19.93 30.41
C PHE A 678 -33.62 21.33 29.92
N SER A 679 -33.03 22.36 30.53
CA SER A 679 -33.26 23.75 30.14
C SER A 679 -32.59 24.04 28.80
N THR A 680 -33.04 25.08 28.10
CA THR A 680 -32.37 25.69 26.93
C THR A 680 -30.85 25.83 27.11
N TRP A 681 -30.42 26.12 28.35
CA TRP A 681 -29.01 26.25 28.72
C TRP A 681 -28.23 24.94 28.73
N ASP A 682 -28.86 23.83 29.11
CA ASP A 682 -28.18 22.54 29.22
C ASP A 682 -27.72 22.06 27.85
N ILE A 683 -28.45 22.44 26.80
CA ILE A 683 -28.28 21.99 25.42
C ILE A 683 -27.03 22.57 24.75
N VAL A 684 -26.53 23.72 25.24
CA VAL A 684 -25.29 24.35 24.77
C VAL A 684 -24.09 24.03 25.66
N ARG A 685 -24.27 23.21 26.70
CA ARG A 685 -23.16 22.77 27.55
C ARG A 685 -22.26 21.77 26.82
N PRO A 686 -20.94 21.76 27.13
CA PRO A 686 -19.99 20.87 26.46
C PRO A 686 -20.38 19.39 26.46
N ARG A 687 -20.98 18.91 27.57
CA ARG A 687 -21.40 17.51 27.73
C ARG A 687 -22.55 17.09 26.81
N LEU A 688 -23.40 18.02 26.39
CA LEU A 688 -24.58 17.73 25.57
C LEU A 688 -24.42 18.21 24.12
N TRP A 689 -23.31 18.87 23.79
CA TRP A 689 -23.03 19.40 22.46
C TRP A 689 -23.07 18.33 21.36
N HIS A 690 -22.18 17.34 21.43
CA HIS A 690 -22.05 16.31 20.39
C HIS A 690 -23.29 15.42 20.26
N PRO A 691 -23.90 14.92 21.36
CA PRO A 691 -25.14 14.15 21.26
C PRO A 691 -26.28 14.92 20.58
N MET A 692 -26.41 16.22 20.87
CA MET A 692 -27.48 17.04 20.31
C MET A 692 -27.21 17.48 18.87
N SER A 693 -25.97 17.82 18.51
CA SER A 693 -25.58 18.08 17.12
C SER A 693 -25.79 16.85 16.24
N MET A 694 -25.41 15.67 16.72
CA MET A 694 -25.58 14.42 15.96
C MET A 694 -27.05 14.03 15.80
N LEU A 695 -27.87 14.25 16.84
CA LEU A 695 -29.32 14.05 16.75
C LEU A 695 -29.92 14.94 15.66
N GLU A 696 -29.64 16.24 15.68
CA GLU A 696 -30.19 17.20 14.71
C GLU A 696 -29.73 16.90 13.27
N LEU A 697 -28.48 16.47 13.09
CA LEU A 697 -27.98 16.00 11.79
C LEU A 697 -28.65 14.70 11.34
N SER A 698 -28.93 13.77 12.25
CA SER A 698 -29.63 12.52 11.93
C SER A 698 -31.09 12.73 11.52
N MET A 699 -31.69 13.88 11.86
CA MET A 699 -33.03 14.23 11.39
C MET A 699 -33.07 14.62 9.91
N MET A 700 -31.92 14.71 9.24
CA MET A 700 -31.81 14.92 7.80
C MET A 700 -31.79 13.60 7.00
N ASP A 701 -31.89 12.43 7.66
CA ASP A 701 -31.96 11.11 6.98
C ASP A 701 -33.34 10.86 6.35
N THR A 702 -33.34 10.60 5.05
CA THR A 702 -34.48 10.64 4.15
C THR A 702 -35.05 9.27 3.85
N GLU A 703 -36.05 8.83 4.60
CA GLU A 703 -36.97 7.76 4.15
C GLU A 703 -38.37 8.29 3.76
N THR A 704 -38.66 9.60 3.90
CA THR A 704 -39.98 10.17 3.52
C THR A 704 -39.95 11.58 2.93
N MET A 705 -38.98 11.94 2.07
CA MET A 705 -38.99 13.25 1.38
C MET A 705 -39.25 13.09 -0.14
N PRO A 706 -40.31 13.73 -0.70
CA PRO A 706 -40.46 13.90 -2.15
C PRO A 706 -39.37 14.83 -2.70
N GLN A 707 -38.92 14.58 -3.93
CA GLN A 707 -37.97 15.43 -4.65
C GLN A 707 -38.44 16.89 -4.70
N LEU A 708 -37.81 17.76 -3.90
CA LEU A 708 -37.86 19.20 -4.04
C LEU A 708 -36.44 19.75 -3.99
N SER A 709 -36.14 20.59 -4.98
CA SER A 709 -34.91 21.36 -5.15
C SER A 709 -34.44 21.99 -3.82
N MET A 710 -33.25 21.58 -3.35
CA MET A 710 -32.53 22.32 -2.32
C MET A 710 -32.04 23.63 -2.91
N SER A 711 -32.82 24.71 -2.75
CA SER A 711 -32.31 26.06 -3.00
C SER A 711 -31.37 26.45 -1.86
N MET A 712 -30.06 26.47 -2.11
CA MET A 712 -29.03 26.97 -1.17
C MET A 712 -29.07 28.50 -0.95
N ARG A 713 -30.24 29.14 -1.07
CA ARG A 713 -30.36 30.60 -0.87
C ARG A 713 -30.36 31.05 0.59
N ASN A 714 -30.50 30.14 1.56
CA ASN A 714 -30.68 30.49 2.98
C ASN A 714 -29.61 29.90 3.92
N VAL A 715 -28.43 29.49 3.42
CA VAL A 715 -27.26 29.33 4.30
C VAL A 715 -26.87 30.74 4.78
N PRO A 716 -26.89 31.07 6.08
CA PRO A 716 -26.49 32.39 6.53
C PRO A 716 -25.04 32.66 6.10
N GLY A 717 -24.83 33.77 5.37
CA GLY A 717 -23.53 34.13 4.82
C GLY A 717 -22.48 34.51 5.88
N VAL A 718 -21.26 34.75 5.36
CA VAL A 718 -20.01 35.14 6.03
C VAL A 718 -20.17 36.20 7.13
N ASN A 719 -21.16 37.09 7.04
CA ASN A 719 -21.44 38.11 8.06
C ASN A 719 -21.78 37.56 9.46
N SER A 720 -22.36 36.36 9.56
CA SER A 720 -22.73 35.78 10.86
C SER A 720 -21.56 35.11 11.58
N ASP A 721 -20.51 34.72 10.86
CA ASP A 721 -19.29 34.16 11.44
C ASP A 721 -18.40 35.29 12.00
N GLU A 722 -18.31 36.44 11.33
CA GLU A 722 -17.57 37.60 11.85
C GLU A 722 -18.10 38.08 13.22
N GLU A 723 -19.42 38.04 13.43
CA GLU A 723 -20.03 38.38 14.72
C GLU A 723 -19.69 37.35 15.80
N PHE A 724 -19.66 36.06 15.45
CA PHE A 724 -19.26 34.98 16.38
C PHE A 724 -17.80 35.11 16.83
N PHE A 725 -16.89 35.50 15.94
CA PHE A 725 -15.46 35.62 16.25
C PHE A 725 -15.02 37.02 16.75
N LYS A 726 -15.91 38.01 16.77
CA LYS A 726 -15.58 39.42 17.10
C LYS A 726 -14.95 39.63 18.48
N ASP A 727 -15.30 38.81 19.46
CA ASP A 727 -14.76 38.83 20.82
C ASP A 727 -13.64 37.80 21.06
N LEU A 728 -13.28 37.03 20.03
CA LEU A 728 -12.17 36.08 20.03
C LEU A 728 -10.89 36.79 19.54
N PRO A 729 -9.72 36.51 20.13
CA PRO A 729 -8.47 37.09 19.71
C PRO A 729 -8.08 36.49 18.35
N THR A 730 -8.49 37.13 17.25
CA THR A 730 -8.01 36.80 15.92
C THR A 730 -6.54 37.20 15.78
N THR A 731 -5.79 36.41 15.02
CA THR A 731 -4.32 36.41 14.92
C THR A 731 -3.72 37.76 14.49
N GLU A 732 -4.52 38.70 14.00
CA GLU A 732 -4.08 40.04 13.61
C GLU A 732 -3.85 41.00 14.80
N ARG A 733 -4.47 40.76 15.98
CA ARG A 733 -4.19 41.57 17.19
C ARG A 733 -2.93 41.16 17.95
N GLN A 734 -2.31 40.03 17.61
CA GLN A 734 -1.09 39.54 18.27
C GLN A 734 0.22 40.10 17.68
N LYS A 735 0.16 41.01 16.71
CA LYS A 735 1.36 41.63 16.12
C LYS A 735 1.96 42.81 16.90
N GLU A 736 1.32 43.29 17.97
CA GLU A 736 1.85 44.42 18.77
C GLU A 736 2.57 44.04 20.07
N THR A 737 2.76 42.76 20.37
CA THR A 737 3.52 42.35 21.58
C THR A 737 4.46 41.20 21.28
N LYS A 738 5.51 41.48 20.51
CA LYS A 738 6.72 40.64 20.47
C LYS A 738 7.86 41.34 21.19
N ALA A 739 8.10 40.97 22.45
CA ALA A 739 9.40 41.04 23.10
C ALA A 739 9.37 40.24 24.42
N LYS A 740 9.69 38.94 24.35
CA LYS A 740 10.48 38.18 25.35
C LYS A 740 10.62 36.72 24.89
N GLU A 741 11.80 36.16 25.13
CA GLU A 741 12.27 34.83 24.69
C GLU A 741 11.42 33.67 25.23
N PRO A 742 11.40 32.50 24.56
CA PRO A 742 10.65 31.34 25.04
C PRO A 742 11.47 30.54 26.07
N GLU A 743 10.97 30.48 27.30
CA GLU A 743 11.31 29.43 28.26
C GLU A 743 10.67 28.10 27.84
N THR A 744 11.38 27.02 28.16
CA THR A 744 11.04 25.62 27.92
C THR A 744 9.72 25.19 28.56
N GLY A 745 8.74 24.82 27.75
CA GLY A 745 7.50 24.18 28.17
C GLY A 745 6.73 23.64 26.96
N ASN A 746 6.64 22.32 26.84
CA ASN A 746 6.08 21.63 25.69
C ASN A 746 4.55 21.45 25.87
N GLU A 747 3.77 22.49 25.60
CA GLU A 747 2.31 22.39 25.40
C GLU A 747 1.96 22.95 24.02
N GLN A 748 1.55 22.07 23.10
CA GLN A 748 1.09 22.49 21.78
C GLN A 748 -0.20 23.31 21.92
N ALA A 749 -0.16 24.57 21.51
CA ALA A 749 -1.34 25.41 21.39
C ALA A 749 -2.32 24.79 20.36
N PHE A 750 -3.57 24.55 20.78
CA PHE A 750 -4.64 24.06 19.92
C PHE A 750 -5.85 25.00 19.96
N SER A 751 -6.61 25.02 18.86
CA SER A 751 -7.97 25.56 18.81
C SER A 751 -8.83 24.64 17.95
N SER A 752 -10.11 24.52 18.32
CA SER A 752 -11.10 23.65 17.69
C SER A 752 -12.37 24.45 17.46
N TYR A 753 -12.89 24.43 16.23
CA TYR A 753 -14.15 25.06 15.86
C TYR A 753 -15.04 24.01 15.18
N SER A 754 -16.32 23.97 15.59
CA SER A 754 -17.33 23.09 15.02
C SER A 754 -18.59 23.89 14.68
N PHE A 755 -19.14 23.64 13.51
CA PHE A 755 -20.36 24.25 12.99
C PHE A 755 -21.26 23.14 12.46
N SER A 756 -22.55 23.17 12.81
CA SER A 756 -23.57 22.30 12.22
C SER A 756 -24.85 23.10 12.00
N SER A 757 -25.47 22.94 10.83
CA SER A 757 -26.77 23.53 10.52
C SER A 757 -27.69 22.47 9.93
N SER A 758 -28.92 22.43 10.42
CA SER A 758 -29.94 21.46 10.02
C SER A 758 -31.25 22.20 9.78
N SER A 759 -31.84 21.97 8.62
CA SER A 759 -33.16 22.49 8.24
C SER A 759 -34.07 21.34 7.81
N VAL A 760 -35.30 21.36 8.29
CA VAL A 760 -36.34 20.37 7.94
C VAL A 760 -37.64 21.12 7.70
N VAL A 761 -38.43 20.65 6.73
CA VAL A 761 -39.82 21.09 6.56
C VAL A 761 -40.68 20.14 7.38
N ASP A 762 -41.45 20.67 8.33
CA ASP A 762 -42.32 19.84 9.17
C ASP A 762 -43.57 19.35 8.43
N GLU A 763 -44.35 18.47 9.08
CA GLU A 763 -45.58 17.88 8.51
C GLU A 763 -46.65 18.93 8.12
N GLU A 764 -46.53 20.16 8.63
CA GLU A 764 -47.42 21.28 8.32
C GLU A 764 -46.85 22.17 7.19
N GLY A 765 -45.73 21.77 6.57
CA GLY A 765 -45.08 22.50 5.48
C GLY A 765 -44.23 23.69 5.92
N ARG A 766 -43.95 23.84 7.23
CA ARG A 766 -43.18 24.95 7.79
C ARG A 766 -41.70 24.62 7.85
N MET A 767 -40.84 25.56 7.45
CA MET A 767 -39.39 25.41 7.56
C MET A 767 -38.94 25.63 9.01
N VAL A 768 -38.23 24.65 9.56
CA VAL A 768 -37.63 24.67 10.90
C VAL A 768 -36.12 24.54 10.75
N MET A 769 -35.35 25.44 11.36
CA MET A 769 -33.90 25.44 11.26
C MET A 769 -33.24 25.44 12.64
N SER A 770 -32.14 24.70 12.77
CA SER A 770 -31.28 24.62 13.94
C SER A 770 -29.83 24.78 13.52
N THR A 771 -29.10 25.72 14.10
CA THR A 771 -27.69 25.99 13.82
C THR A 771 -26.88 26.05 15.11
N ARG A 772 -25.78 25.30 15.16
CA ARG A 772 -24.91 25.16 16.32
C ARG A 772 -23.47 25.52 15.94
N ARG A 773 -22.83 26.38 16.73
CA ARG A 773 -21.42 26.77 16.64
C ARG A 773 -20.69 26.53 17.96
N ARG A 774 -19.50 25.95 17.94
CA ARG A 774 -18.64 25.85 19.14
C ARG A 774 -17.18 26.06 18.81
N TYR A 775 -16.53 26.92 19.58
CA TYR A 775 -15.09 27.15 19.58
C TYR A 775 -14.51 26.82 20.95
N GLU A 776 -13.33 26.18 20.97
CA GLU A 776 -12.53 26.00 22.18
C GLU A 776 -11.03 26.06 21.88
N ASP A 777 -10.22 26.49 22.84
CA ASP A 777 -8.77 26.53 22.69
C ASP A 777 -7.99 26.09 23.93
N SER A 778 -6.69 25.95 23.75
CA SER A 778 -5.71 25.55 24.78
C SER A 778 -5.67 26.43 26.03
N SER A 779 -6.23 27.66 26.02
CA SER A 779 -6.36 28.48 27.23
C SER A 779 -7.55 28.07 28.13
N GLY A 780 -8.34 27.07 27.69
CA GLY A 780 -9.57 26.65 28.33
C GLY A 780 -10.80 27.51 27.99
N ARG A 781 -10.63 28.46 27.07
CA ARG A 781 -11.71 29.29 26.55
C ARG A 781 -12.67 28.42 25.74
N LEU A 782 -13.97 28.67 25.88
CA LEU A 782 -15.03 27.95 25.16
C LEU A 782 -16.18 28.90 24.86
N LYS A 783 -16.60 28.98 23.59
CA LYS A 783 -17.80 29.69 23.16
C LYS A 783 -18.68 28.74 22.38
N ALA A 784 -19.94 28.57 22.79
CA ALA A 784 -20.91 27.74 22.10
C ALA A 784 -22.21 28.53 21.87
N GLU A 785 -22.77 28.45 20.67
CA GLU A 785 -24.01 29.11 20.29
C GLU A 785 -24.96 28.10 19.64
N HIS A 786 -26.23 28.14 20.02
CA HIS A 786 -27.32 27.41 19.38
C HIS A 786 -28.41 28.38 18.95
N GLU A 787 -28.59 28.53 17.66
CA GLU A 787 -29.61 29.36 17.03
C GLU A 787 -30.70 28.49 16.41
N ARG A 788 -31.95 28.84 16.66
CA ARG A 788 -33.14 28.13 16.21
C ARG A 788 -34.10 29.09 15.52
N GLU A 789 -34.64 28.68 14.39
CA GLU A 789 -35.57 29.49 13.60
C GLU A 789 -36.83 28.69 13.24
N LEU A 790 -37.99 29.33 13.45
CA LEU A 790 -39.30 28.79 13.13
C LEU A 790 -40.24 29.95 12.80
N LEU A 791 -40.90 29.91 11.63
CA LEU A 791 -41.88 30.93 11.20
C LEU A 791 -41.33 32.38 11.23
N GLY A 792 -40.05 32.56 10.87
CA GLY A 792 -39.37 33.87 10.90
C GLY A 792 -39.04 34.41 12.30
N LYS A 793 -39.35 33.66 13.36
CA LYS A 793 -38.89 33.94 14.73
C LYS A 793 -37.57 33.22 14.96
N ARG A 794 -36.60 33.89 15.57
CA ARG A 794 -35.26 33.38 15.85
C ARG A 794 -34.97 33.43 17.34
N MET A 795 -34.39 32.35 17.86
CA MET A 795 -33.89 32.29 19.23
C MET A 795 -32.45 31.80 19.25
N LYS A 796 -31.57 32.59 19.87
CA LYS A 796 -30.13 32.31 19.97
C LYS A 796 -29.74 32.15 21.43
N THR A 797 -29.11 31.03 21.76
CA THR A 797 -28.62 30.71 23.11
C THR A 797 -27.10 30.61 23.06
N VAL A 798 -26.41 31.32 23.94
CA VAL A 798 -24.94 31.41 23.95
C VAL A 798 -24.38 31.01 25.30
N TRP A 799 -23.30 30.23 25.28
CA TRP A 799 -22.47 29.88 26.42
C TRP A 799 -21.03 30.37 26.16
N ASN A 800 -20.46 31.15 27.07
CA ASN A 800 -19.11 31.69 26.93
C ASN A 800 -18.32 31.51 28.23
N ARG A 801 -17.15 30.87 28.14
CA ARG A 801 -16.20 30.72 29.23
C ARG A 801 -14.85 31.23 28.76
N LYS A 802 -14.24 32.17 29.50
CA LYS A 802 -13.01 32.85 29.07
C LYS A 802 -11.73 32.03 29.32
N ASN A 803 -11.69 31.18 30.34
CA ASN A 803 -10.56 30.29 30.67
C ASN A 803 -11.04 29.12 31.57
N THR A 804 -10.14 28.22 31.97
CA THR A 804 -10.47 27.05 32.82
C THR A 804 -10.95 27.38 34.24
N LYS A 805 -10.67 28.59 34.76
CA LYS A 805 -10.97 29.01 36.14
C LYS A 805 -12.22 29.90 36.27
N ASP A 806 -12.68 30.49 35.17
CA ASP A 806 -13.91 31.30 35.15
C ASP A 806 -15.17 30.41 35.08
N GLU A 807 -16.17 30.74 35.90
CA GLU A 807 -17.53 30.19 35.76
C GLU A 807 -18.18 30.81 34.50
N GLY A 808 -18.66 29.97 33.57
CA GLY A 808 -19.13 30.45 32.26
C GLY A 808 -20.40 31.32 32.33
N GLU A 809 -20.45 32.34 31.48
CA GLU A 809 -21.60 33.23 31.28
C GLU A 809 -22.56 32.65 30.22
N HIS A 810 -23.87 32.83 30.39
CA HIS A 810 -24.88 32.38 29.43
C HIS A 810 -25.97 33.43 29.19
N HIS A 811 -26.41 33.58 27.93
CA HIS A 811 -27.49 34.50 27.55
C HIS A 811 -28.33 33.96 26.38
N THR A 812 -29.62 34.32 26.37
CA THR A 812 -30.61 33.90 25.36
C THR A 812 -31.24 35.15 24.77
N ILE A 813 -31.28 35.22 23.46
CA ILE A 813 -31.76 36.36 22.68
C ILE A 813 -32.89 35.85 21.79
N CYS A 814 -34.07 36.47 21.87
CA CYS A 814 -35.22 36.19 21.01
C CYS A 814 -35.46 37.38 20.08
N SER A 815 -35.66 37.14 18.79
CA SER A 815 -35.92 38.21 17.82
C SER A 815 -37.32 38.81 18.00
N GLN A 816 -38.31 38.02 18.45
CA GLN A 816 -39.69 38.44 18.70
C GLN A 816 -40.36 37.55 19.78
N GLY A 817 -41.10 38.15 20.71
CA GLY A 817 -41.80 37.43 21.79
C GLY A 817 -40.92 37.03 22.98
N THR A 818 -41.46 36.23 23.90
CA THR A 818 -40.69 35.69 25.05
C THR A 818 -40.04 34.36 24.69
N ALA A 819 -38.95 33.99 25.37
CA ALA A 819 -38.26 32.71 25.17
C ALA A 819 -39.20 31.52 25.46
N ASP A 820 -40.07 31.65 26.47
CA ASP A 820 -41.03 30.60 26.83
C ASP A 820 -42.06 30.34 25.73
N ASP A 821 -42.53 31.41 25.06
CA ASP A 821 -43.45 31.28 23.91
C ASP A 821 -42.77 30.59 22.72
N PHE A 822 -41.49 30.90 22.47
CA PHE A 822 -40.72 30.25 21.40
C PHE A 822 -40.48 28.77 21.71
N GLU A 823 -40.10 28.43 22.94
CA GLU A 823 -39.89 27.03 23.34
C GLU A 823 -41.17 26.20 23.28
N LYS A 824 -42.33 26.80 23.60
CA LYS A 824 -43.62 26.13 23.44
C LYS A 824 -43.89 25.77 21.97
N LEU A 825 -43.58 26.66 21.03
CA LEU A 825 -43.69 26.40 19.59
C LEU A 825 -42.64 25.37 19.12
N TRP A 826 -41.39 25.52 19.56
CA TRP A 826 -40.29 24.63 19.20
C TRP A 826 -40.55 23.19 19.64
N SER A 827 -41.14 22.99 20.84
CA SER A 827 -41.48 21.67 21.38
C SER A 827 -42.42 20.85 20.50
N GLN A 828 -43.19 21.50 19.63
CA GLN A 828 -44.15 20.87 18.73
C GLN A 828 -43.50 20.40 17.42
N THR A 829 -42.30 20.92 17.10
CA THR A 829 -41.54 20.56 15.88
C THR A 829 -40.90 19.17 16.00
N ALA A 830 -40.51 18.60 14.86
CA ALA A 830 -39.78 17.33 14.82
C ALA A 830 -38.48 17.41 15.65
N PHE A 831 -37.72 18.51 15.53
CA PHE A 831 -36.53 18.77 16.34
C PHE A 831 -36.83 18.82 17.84
N GLY A 832 -37.88 19.54 18.25
CA GLY A 832 -38.29 19.63 19.66
C GLY A 832 -38.69 18.28 20.25
N LYS A 833 -39.47 17.47 19.52
CA LYS A 833 -39.89 16.13 19.94
C LYS A 833 -38.70 15.16 20.03
N ALA A 834 -37.82 15.16 19.04
CA ALA A 834 -36.62 14.32 19.02
C ALA A 834 -35.67 14.69 20.17
N GLN A 835 -35.47 15.98 20.39
CA GLN A 835 -34.66 16.50 21.49
C GLN A 835 -35.21 16.09 22.86
N GLN A 836 -36.53 16.12 23.04
CA GLN A 836 -37.17 15.64 24.27
C GLN A 836 -36.97 14.14 24.47
N LYS A 837 -37.13 13.33 23.41
CA LYS A 837 -36.88 11.88 23.46
C LYS A 837 -35.42 11.60 23.84
N LYS A 838 -34.46 12.24 23.16
CA LYS A 838 -33.02 12.05 23.43
C LYS A 838 -32.62 12.51 24.82
N SER A 839 -33.26 13.57 25.32
CA SER A 839 -33.10 14.07 26.68
C SER A 839 -33.57 13.07 27.75
N LYS A 840 -34.59 12.25 27.46
CA LYS A 840 -35.03 11.16 28.36
C LYS A 840 -34.03 9.99 28.32
N GLU A 841 -33.62 9.55 27.14
CA GLU A 841 -32.62 8.47 26.97
C GLU A 841 -31.27 8.78 27.67
N LEU A 842 -30.80 10.02 27.56
CA LEU A 842 -29.55 10.46 28.19
C LEU A 842 -29.63 10.55 29.72
N LYS A 843 -30.84 10.67 30.29
CA LYS A 843 -31.06 10.61 31.74
C LYS A 843 -31.15 9.18 32.25
N GLU A 844 -31.87 8.33 31.53
CA GLU A 844 -32.01 6.90 31.87
C GLU A 844 -30.65 6.19 31.88
N SER A 845 -29.79 6.47 30.88
CA SER A 845 -28.42 5.94 30.82
C SER A 845 -27.48 6.48 31.92
N GLY A 846 -27.69 7.72 32.39
CA GLY A 846 -26.94 8.30 33.51
C GLY A 846 -27.30 7.68 34.86
N ASP A 847 -28.59 7.37 35.06
CA ASP A 847 -29.09 6.74 36.29
C ASP A 847 -28.71 5.23 36.35
N GLU A 848 -28.64 4.52 35.22
CA GLU A 848 -28.14 3.13 35.15
C GLU A 848 -26.65 3.02 35.49
N ALA A 849 -25.81 3.97 35.06
CA ALA A 849 -24.39 4.04 35.42
C ALA A 849 -24.17 4.31 36.92
N SER A 850 -25.11 5.00 37.58
CA SER A 850 -25.05 5.24 39.03
C SER A 850 -25.45 4.00 39.84
N LYS A 851 -26.39 3.18 39.35
CA LYS A 851 -26.84 1.94 40.01
C LYS A 851 -25.84 0.79 39.89
N THR A 852 -25.15 0.65 38.75
CA THR A 852 -24.08 -0.36 38.56
C THR A 852 -22.87 -0.11 39.47
N SER A 853 -22.60 1.13 39.88
CA SER A 853 -21.53 1.46 40.85
C SER A 853 -21.82 1.04 42.29
N SER A 854 -23.07 0.67 42.61
CA SER A 854 -23.51 0.29 43.97
C SER A 854 -23.51 -1.22 44.24
N SER A 855 -23.51 -2.05 43.20
CA SER A 855 -23.42 -3.53 43.31
C SER A 855 -21.99 -4.06 43.39
N GLU A 856 -20.98 -3.29 42.96
CA GLU A 856 -19.56 -3.71 43.05
C GLU A 856 -18.88 -3.36 44.38
N LYS A 857 -19.56 -2.61 45.28
CA LYS A 857 -19.01 -2.23 46.59
C LYS A 857 -19.25 -3.26 47.72
N HIS A 858 -19.92 -4.37 47.47
CA HIS A 858 -20.15 -5.42 48.49
C HIS A 858 -19.31 -6.69 48.34
N GLN A 859 -18.37 -6.76 47.40
CA GLN A 859 -17.40 -7.87 47.31
C GLN A 859 -15.93 -7.48 47.59
N ALA A 860 -15.62 -6.21 47.83
CA ALA A 860 -14.24 -5.75 48.06
C ALA A 860 -13.91 -5.36 49.52
N VAL A 861 -14.79 -5.63 50.50
CA VAL A 861 -14.53 -5.36 51.94
C VAL A 861 -14.45 -6.66 52.71
N LYS A 862 -13.47 -7.51 52.37
CA LYS A 862 -13.07 -8.64 53.23
C LYS A 862 -11.72 -9.24 52.87
N GLN A 863 -10.70 -8.43 52.57
CA GLN A 863 -9.30 -8.89 52.53
C GLN A 863 -8.32 -7.72 52.37
N SER A 864 -8.08 -6.92 53.42
CA SER A 864 -6.82 -6.18 53.61
C SER A 864 -6.81 -5.39 54.93
N GLU A 865 -6.78 -6.09 56.06
CA GLU A 865 -6.17 -5.54 57.28
C GLU A 865 -5.31 -6.65 57.86
N THR A 866 -4.00 -6.58 57.59
CA THR A 866 -2.88 -6.83 58.52
C THR A 866 -1.59 -7.00 57.72
N ALA A 867 -0.74 -5.97 57.71
CA ALA A 867 0.72 -6.14 57.70
C ALA A 867 1.39 -4.79 58.02
N PRO A 868 2.20 -4.69 59.09
CA PRO A 868 3.03 -3.53 59.34
C PRO A 868 4.49 -3.74 58.90
N THR A 869 5.04 -2.68 58.30
CA THR A 869 6.40 -2.11 58.46
C THR A 869 7.64 -3.02 58.44
N SER A 870 8.62 -2.73 57.56
CA SER A 870 9.82 -1.95 57.94
C SER A 870 10.80 -1.72 56.78
N LYS A 871 11.57 -0.64 56.93
CA LYS A 871 12.54 0.06 56.08
C LYS A 871 13.75 -0.73 55.53
N ALA A 872 14.20 -0.22 54.37
CA ALA A 872 15.58 0.11 53.93
C ALA A 872 16.68 -0.97 53.91
N ALA A 873 17.14 -1.30 52.70
CA ALA A 873 18.44 -0.90 52.13
C ALA A 873 18.35 -0.98 50.60
#